data_AF-A0A7R9A141-F1
#
_entry.id   AF-A0A7R9A141-F1
#
_cell.length_a   1.000
_cell.length_b   1.000
_cell.length_c   1.000
_cell.angle_alpha   90.00
_cell.angle_beta   90.00
_cell.angle_gamma   90.00
#
_symmetry.space_group_name_H-M   'P 1'
#
loop_
_entity.id
_entity.type
_entity.pdbx_description
1 polymer ?
#
loop_
_entity_poly.entity_id
_entity_poly.type
_entity_poly.pdbx_seq_one_letter_code
_entity_poly.pdbx_strand_id
1 'polypeptide(L)'
;MEFKAEMRKTEDCELTQCKLRIDGMTCQSCVKNIQGTLGTLSGIKTVKVNLAEKLGIVTYNPSLISAKEVRDRINDMGFEASLLIEETFCDNRVSQPVNLQCKVFIEGMTCMSCVRSIEEKISTLPGIVRISVNLKRKEGTVDYNSSMMTPSAVCDAIDEMGFQATLQQGFECIPILNGPAGDTKESPTKLLSSPSFPSFPSSPVKSLPSESGVYSILVSLMAAKAEVRYDASVILPAQIASGISDFGYQSFVMEDTLCCNGEIQLWKSFPNANLLNKEKIMNGFQMIFNFLFFPYFFRLCIAPPIYTTYEMQLPYTIRGMTCSSCVHGIESNLKSKKGIKDAAVALSTHSGMVWYDPDIIGPRDIISMIEVGFHVLDLGYKAGMAKDSDHRSMLDNQEEITKWRRTFCFAIVFAIPTMALMIYFMLSHNHEVLVPGLSYENLILFILATPVQFLGGYPFYVVAWKALKHGNANMDVLIMLATSIAYIYSTIVLIATFFLQEATSPKTFFETPPMLIAFISLGRWLESIAKVSYLFDSTDEEMNVSMNEIVIQHHGKTSEALAKLMSLQPTEATLVQLSENKEVKWQKVISADLVQRGDILKVVPGSKVPVDGLVLIGHSTIDESLITGESMPTEKKPGSQVIGGSINQNGVLIIKATHVGKETALSQIVKLVEDAQTSKAPIQQLADKVAGYFVPFVCLVSLVTLFIWITIGYIDITIIDPNYNETGYSHHEVIFQFG
;
A
#
# COMPACT_ATOMS: atom_id res chain seq x y z
N MET A 1 -7.63 55.75 47.34
CA MET A 1 -9.03 56.15 47.14
C MET A 1 -9.73 55.01 46.44
N GLU A 2 -10.79 54.60 47.10
CA GLU A 2 -11.74 53.54 46.82
C GLU A 2 -12.47 53.62 45.47
N PHE A 3 -12.98 52.44 45.08
CA PHE A 3 -14.21 52.16 44.31
C PHE A 3 -14.18 52.42 42.78
N LYS A 4 -14.87 51.67 41.89
CA LYS A 4 -15.54 50.35 41.84
C LYS A 4 -16.32 50.32 40.50
N ALA A 5 -16.50 49.13 39.90
CA ALA A 5 -17.55 48.77 38.92
C ALA A 5 -17.51 49.50 37.54
N GLU A 6 -17.53 48.79 36.42
CA GLU A 6 -18.71 48.06 35.97
C GLU A 6 -18.36 46.72 35.31
N MET A 7 -18.67 45.62 36.01
CA MET A 7 -18.86 44.32 35.39
C MET A 7 -20.18 44.34 34.60
N ARG A 8 -20.13 44.26 33.27
CA ARG A 8 -21.23 43.65 32.52
C ARG A 8 -20.90 42.18 32.30
N LYS A 9 -21.66 41.34 33.00
CA LYS A 9 -21.83 39.92 32.69
C LYS A 9 -22.17 39.78 31.20
N THR A 10 -21.29 39.16 30.42
CA THR A 10 -21.74 38.41 29.26
C THR A 10 -22.21 37.07 29.82
N GLU A 11 -23.52 36.92 29.96
CA GLU A 11 -24.14 35.63 30.21
C GLU A 11 -23.80 34.73 29.01
N ASP A 12 -23.14 33.60 29.27
CA ASP A 12 -22.84 32.59 28.26
C ASP A 12 -24.16 32.11 27.65
N CYS A 13 -24.38 32.43 26.37
CA CYS A 13 -25.59 32.07 25.64
C CYS A 13 -25.48 30.61 25.20
N GLU A 14 -25.80 29.67 26.08
CA GLU A 14 -25.89 28.24 25.74
C GLU A 14 -26.95 28.05 24.64
N LEU A 15 -26.55 27.55 23.48
CA LEU A 15 -27.47 27.27 22.38
C LEU A 15 -27.72 25.76 22.33
N THR A 16 -28.99 25.38 22.32
CA THR A 16 -29.43 23.98 22.26
C THR A 16 -30.04 23.70 20.89
N GLN A 17 -29.82 22.51 20.37
CA GLN A 17 -30.39 22.04 19.11
C GLN A 17 -31.38 20.91 19.38
N CYS A 18 -32.59 21.01 18.84
CA CYS A 18 -33.56 19.92 18.86
C CYS A 18 -33.85 19.40 17.45
N LYS A 19 -34.02 18.09 17.36
CA LYS A 19 -34.43 17.38 16.15
C LYS A 19 -35.87 16.93 16.30
N LEU A 20 -36.72 17.36 15.38
CA LEU A 20 -38.14 17.05 15.33
C LEU A 20 -38.46 16.25 14.07
N ARG A 21 -39.33 15.25 14.19
CA ARG A 21 -40.03 14.66 13.05
C ARG A 21 -41.30 15.45 12.79
N ILE A 22 -41.54 15.88 11.56
CA ILE A 22 -42.68 16.72 11.19
C ILE A 22 -43.48 16.00 10.10
N ASP A 23 -44.65 15.48 10.48
CA ASP A 23 -45.58 14.82 9.59
C ASP A 23 -46.65 15.81 9.08
N GLY A 24 -47.21 15.55 7.89
CA GLY A 24 -48.18 16.44 7.22
C GLY A 24 -47.59 17.44 6.21
N MET A 25 -46.26 17.50 6.03
CA MET A 25 -45.65 18.29 4.97
C MET A 25 -45.83 17.60 3.60
N THR A 26 -46.47 18.27 2.64
CA THR A 26 -46.77 17.72 1.31
C THR A 26 -46.00 18.39 0.16
N CYS A 27 -45.41 19.57 0.40
CA CYS A 27 -44.63 20.29 -0.62
C CYS A 27 -43.59 21.25 0.00
N GLN A 28 -42.70 21.79 -0.84
CA GLN A 28 -41.68 22.77 -0.44
C GLN A 28 -42.27 24.09 0.08
N SER A 29 -43.53 24.41 -0.24
CA SER A 29 -44.22 25.57 0.32
C SER A 29 -44.50 25.38 1.83
N CYS A 30 -44.76 24.15 2.30
CA CYS A 30 -44.89 23.84 3.73
C CYS A 30 -43.57 24.05 4.48
N VAL A 31 -42.46 23.63 3.88
CA VAL A 31 -41.10 23.81 4.42
C VAL A 31 -40.78 25.30 4.61
N LYS A 32 -41.03 26.11 3.57
CA LYS A 32 -40.83 27.57 3.64
C LYS A 32 -41.72 28.24 4.69
N ASN A 33 -42.97 27.80 4.83
CA ASN A 33 -43.87 28.32 5.86
C ASN A 33 -43.33 28.06 7.28
N ILE A 34 -42.91 26.81 7.55
CA ILE A 34 -42.36 26.41 8.85
C ILE A 34 -41.05 27.17 9.15
N GLN A 35 -40.12 27.23 8.19
CA GLN A 35 -38.86 27.95 8.36
C GLN A 35 -39.04 29.45 8.56
N GLY A 36 -39.94 30.07 7.79
CA GLY A 36 -40.24 31.50 7.91
C GLY A 36 -40.87 31.84 9.25
N THR A 37 -41.86 31.05 9.70
CA THR A 37 -42.59 31.33 10.95
C THR A 37 -41.71 31.10 12.18
N LEU A 38 -41.00 29.96 12.25
CA LEU A 38 -40.09 29.69 13.37
C LEU A 38 -38.89 30.64 13.38
N GLY A 39 -38.39 31.05 12.21
CA GLY A 39 -37.28 32.01 12.11
C GLY A 39 -37.58 33.40 12.66
N THR A 40 -38.86 33.77 12.80
CA THR A 40 -39.28 35.05 13.39
C THR A 40 -39.44 35.03 14.91
N LEU A 41 -39.36 33.86 15.55
CA LEU A 41 -39.55 33.73 17.00
C LEU A 41 -38.30 34.16 17.77
N SER A 42 -38.50 35.00 18.78
CA SER A 42 -37.43 35.40 19.71
C SER A 42 -36.91 34.18 20.48
N GLY A 43 -35.62 33.88 20.32
CA GLY A 43 -34.98 32.72 20.95
C GLY A 43 -34.54 31.64 19.97
N ILE A 44 -35.00 31.66 18.71
CA ILE A 44 -34.56 30.72 17.67
C ILE A 44 -33.44 31.36 16.83
N LYS A 45 -32.31 30.65 16.67
CA LYS A 45 -31.15 31.12 15.89
C LYS A 45 -31.14 30.56 14.47
N THR A 46 -31.42 29.27 14.31
CA THR A 46 -31.46 28.62 12.98
C THR A 46 -32.55 27.56 12.91
N VAL A 47 -33.17 27.44 11.72
CA VAL A 47 -34.25 26.46 11.43
C VAL A 47 -33.98 25.82 10.07
N LYS A 48 -33.76 24.51 10.05
CA LYS A 48 -33.61 23.71 8.83
C LYS A 48 -34.68 22.63 8.78
N VAL A 49 -35.45 22.56 7.70
CA VAL A 49 -36.51 21.57 7.52
C VAL A 49 -36.28 20.81 6.22
N ASN A 50 -36.25 19.49 6.30
CA ASN A 50 -36.06 18.57 5.19
C ASN A 50 -37.38 17.85 4.88
N LEU A 51 -37.94 18.11 3.69
CA LEU A 51 -39.19 17.49 3.23
C LEU A 51 -39.05 15.99 2.99
N ALA A 52 -37.92 15.55 2.41
CA ALA A 52 -37.72 14.15 2.01
C ALA A 52 -37.60 13.22 3.24
N GLU A 53 -36.90 13.70 4.26
CA GLU A 53 -36.71 12.96 5.52
C GLU A 53 -37.82 13.21 6.54
N LYS A 54 -38.72 14.17 6.29
CA LYS A 54 -39.72 14.67 7.26
C LYS A 54 -39.09 15.11 8.59
N LEU A 55 -37.92 15.74 8.52
CA LEU A 55 -37.14 16.14 9.69
C LEU A 55 -36.96 17.66 9.75
N GLY A 56 -37.12 18.23 10.94
CA GLY A 56 -36.79 19.61 11.27
C GLY A 56 -35.68 19.65 12.33
N ILE A 57 -34.67 20.49 12.11
CA ILE A 57 -33.58 20.75 13.04
C ILE A 57 -33.65 22.23 13.42
N VAL A 58 -33.80 22.52 14.71
CA VAL A 58 -33.94 23.88 15.24
C VAL A 58 -32.88 24.13 16.31
N THR A 59 -32.11 25.20 16.14
CA THR A 59 -31.15 25.67 17.16
C THR A 59 -31.73 26.91 17.84
N TYR A 60 -31.88 26.86 19.16
CA TYR A 60 -32.52 27.88 19.98
C TYR A 60 -31.81 28.06 21.33
N ASN A 61 -32.08 29.17 22.00
CA ASN A 61 -31.63 29.42 23.36
C ASN A 61 -32.67 28.85 24.36
N PRO A 62 -32.32 27.83 25.18
CA PRO A 62 -33.24 27.20 26.13
C PRO A 62 -33.71 28.15 27.23
N SER A 63 -33.06 29.30 27.42
CA SER A 63 -33.47 30.34 28.37
C SER A 63 -34.65 31.17 27.87
N LEU A 64 -34.92 31.19 26.56
CA LEU A 64 -35.97 32.01 25.93
C LEU A 64 -37.12 31.18 25.35
N ILE A 65 -36.84 29.97 24.87
CA ILE A 65 -37.85 29.09 24.26
C ILE A 65 -37.46 27.63 24.51
N SER A 66 -38.43 26.76 24.79
CA SER A 66 -38.17 25.34 25.07
C SER A 66 -38.42 24.44 23.85
N ALA A 67 -37.79 23.26 23.80
CA ALA A 67 -38.01 22.27 22.72
C ALA A 67 -39.49 21.91 22.54
N LYS A 68 -40.24 21.85 23.66
CA LYS A 68 -41.67 21.56 23.69
C LYS A 68 -42.48 22.68 23.05
N GLU A 69 -42.11 23.92 23.32
CA GLU A 69 -42.77 25.10 22.75
C GLU A 69 -42.50 25.24 21.24
N VAL A 70 -41.30 24.89 20.77
CA VAL A 70 -40.99 24.78 19.34
C VAL A 70 -41.87 23.72 18.67
N ARG A 71 -42.04 22.54 19.29
CA ARG A 71 -42.93 21.49 18.81
C ARG A 71 -44.38 21.97 18.76
N ASP A 72 -44.88 22.58 19.84
CA ASP A 72 -46.27 23.02 19.96
C ASP A 72 -46.58 24.09 18.91
N ARG A 73 -45.61 24.97 18.62
CA ARG A 73 -45.78 25.96 17.56
C ARG A 73 -45.85 25.37 16.15
N ILE A 74 -45.18 24.24 15.90
CA ILE A 74 -45.32 23.50 14.63
C ILE A 74 -46.70 22.82 14.56
N ASN A 75 -47.19 22.28 15.68
CA ASN A 75 -48.54 21.72 15.79
C ASN A 75 -49.62 22.77 15.53
N ASP A 76 -49.46 24.00 16.05
CA ASP A 76 -50.38 25.12 15.83
C ASP A 76 -50.43 25.57 14.36
N MET A 77 -49.37 25.31 13.58
CA MET A 77 -49.33 25.55 12.14
C MET A 77 -50.03 24.45 11.32
N GLY A 78 -50.58 23.43 11.97
CA GLY A 78 -51.29 22.32 11.35
C GLY A 78 -50.40 21.15 10.91
N PHE A 79 -49.18 21.04 11.45
CA PHE A 79 -48.25 19.94 11.16
C PHE A 79 -47.97 19.12 12.42
N GLU A 80 -48.02 17.79 12.34
CA GLU A 80 -47.78 16.93 13.51
C GLU A 80 -46.28 16.79 13.80
N ALA A 81 -45.80 17.41 14.88
CA ALA A 81 -44.39 17.40 15.28
C ALA A 81 -44.12 16.49 16.49
N SER A 82 -43.09 15.64 16.36
CA SER A 82 -42.59 14.75 17.42
C SER A 82 -41.12 15.02 17.72
N LEU A 83 -40.74 15.21 18.98
CA LEU A 83 -39.35 15.42 19.40
C LEU A 83 -38.57 14.10 19.35
N LEU A 84 -37.40 14.10 18.71
CA LEU A 84 -36.52 12.94 18.59
C LEU A 84 -35.31 13.02 19.53
N ILE A 85 -34.57 14.14 19.54
CA ILE A 85 -33.32 14.32 20.29
C ILE A 85 -33.12 15.82 20.61
N GLU A 86 -32.56 16.15 21.77
CA GLU A 86 -32.13 17.50 22.19
C GLU A 86 -30.64 17.45 22.59
N GLU A 87 -29.80 18.29 21.96
CA GLU A 87 -28.33 18.34 22.15
C GLU A 87 -27.90 19.78 22.52
N THR A 88 -27.18 19.96 23.62
CA THR A 88 -26.70 21.28 24.10
C THR A 88 -25.28 21.54 23.60
N PHE A 89 -25.03 22.71 22.99
CA PHE A 89 -23.70 23.13 22.54
C PHE A 89 -23.19 24.33 23.36
N CYS A 90 -21.98 24.22 23.92
CA CYS A 90 -21.23 25.33 24.50
C CYS A 90 -20.21 25.83 23.46
N ASP A 91 -20.42 27.02 22.90
CA ASP A 91 -19.60 27.57 21.82
C ASP A 91 -18.51 28.51 22.39
N ASN A 92 -17.34 27.95 22.68
CA ASN A 92 -16.16 28.71 23.12
C ASN A 92 -15.27 29.04 21.91
N ARG A 93 -15.77 29.87 20.99
CA ARG A 93 -14.96 30.39 19.86
C ARG A 93 -15.40 31.78 19.39
N VAL A 94 -14.80 32.84 19.91
CA VAL A 94 -14.36 33.99 19.10
C VAL A 94 -13.12 34.65 19.72
N SER A 95 -11.96 34.51 19.06
CA SER A 95 -11.04 35.63 18.75
C SER A 95 -9.74 35.12 18.12
N GLN A 96 -9.73 34.84 16.81
CA GLN A 96 -8.50 34.84 15.99
C GLN A 96 -8.81 35.44 14.60
N PRO A 97 -7.85 36.18 13.99
CA PRO A 97 -8.08 36.89 12.73
C PRO A 97 -8.30 35.92 11.57
N VAL A 98 -9.37 36.14 10.81
CA VAL A 98 -9.76 35.29 9.67
C VAL A 98 -9.06 35.77 8.41
N ASN A 99 -8.23 34.91 7.83
CA ASN A 99 -7.69 35.07 6.49
C ASN A 99 -8.81 34.75 5.48
N LEU A 100 -9.11 35.69 4.57
CA LEU A 100 -10.10 35.57 3.52
C LEU A 100 -9.42 35.58 2.15
N GLN A 101 -10.04 34.91 1.17
CA GLN A 101 -9.57 34.91 -0.21
C GLN A 101 -10.50 35.73 -1.11
N CYS A 102 -9.93 36.59 -1.96
CA CYS A 102 -10.66 37.25 -3.05
C CYS A 102 -10.05 36.95 -4.42
N LYS A 103 -10.89 37.02 -5.46
CA LYS A 103 -10.47 36.91 -6.87
C LYS A 103 -10.66 38.25 -7.58
N VAL A 104 -9.61 38.67 -8.27
CA VAL A 104 -9.51 39.93 -9.00
C VAL A 104 -9.26 39.62 -10.46
N PHE A 105 -10.03 40.23 -11.35
CA PHE A 105 -9.78 40.18 -12.79
C PHE A 105 -8.83 41.32 -13.15
N ILE A 106 -7.73 41.04 -13.87
CA ILE A 106 -6.65 42.00 -14.14
C ILE A 106 -6.42 42.12 -15.65
N GLU A 107 -6.73 43.28 -16.22
CA GLU A 107 -6.47 43.62 -17.62
C GLU A 107 -5.14 44.37 -17.81
N GLY A 108 -4.56 44.26 -19.02
CA GLY A 108 -3.30 44.92 -19.37
C GLY A 108 -2.03 44.07 -19.17
N MET A 109 -2.13 42.86 -18.62
CA MET A 109 -0.98 41.94 -18.54
C MET A 109 -0.66 41.33 -19.91
N THR A 110 0.55 41.57 -20.41
CA THR A 110 0.99 41.11 -21.74
C THR A 110 2.05 40.01 -21.71
N CYS A 111 2.73 39.82 -20.57
CA CYS A 111 3.79 38.82 -20.42
C CYS A 111 4.02 38.42 -18.96
N MET A 112 4.88 37.42 -18.75
CA MET A 112 5.18 36.87 -17.42
C MET A 112 5.93 37.86 -16.50
N SER A 113 6.57 38.90 -17.06
CA SER A 113 7.18 39.94 -16.22
C SER A 113 6.13 40.84 -15.56
N CYS A 114 4.98 41.10 -16.20
CA CYS A 114 3.86 41.81 -15.56
C CYS A 114 3.31 41.02 -14.36
N VAL A 115 3.18 39.70 -14.50
CA VAL A 115 2.72 38.80 -13.43
C VAL A 115 3.63 38.91 -12.21
N ARG A 116 4.96 38.81 -12.41
CA ARG A 116 5.94 38.92 -11.32
C ARG A 116 5.93 40.28 -10.65
N SER A 117 5.84 41.36 -11.43
CA SER A 117 5.78 42.71 -10.87
C SER A 117 4.57 42.87 -9.94
N ILE A 118 3.40 42.36 -10.34
CA ILE A 118 2.18 42.38 -9.53
C ILE A 118 2.34 41.51 -8.27
N GLU A 119 2.81 40.27 -8.40
CA GLU A 119 3.02 39.37 -7.25
C GLU A 119 4.01 39.96 -6.23
N GLU A 120 5.15 40.49 -6.68
CA GLU A 120 6.15 41.10 -5.80
C GLU A 120 5.61 42.33 -5.08
N LYS A 121 4.96 43.27 -5.79
CA LYS A 121 4.51 44.52 -5.17
C LYS A 121 3.34 44.30 -4.21
N ILE A 122 2.38 43.46 -4.59
CA ILE A 122 1.18 43.22 -3.80
C ILE A 122 1.50 42.33 -2.58
N SER A 123 2.47 41.41 -2.69
CA SER A 123 2.97 40.65 -1.52
C SER A 123 3.59 41.52 -0.42
N THR A 124 4.09 42.72 -0.76
CA THR A 124 4.70 43.65 0.22
C THR A 124 3.68 44.52 0.97
N LEU A 125 2.40 44.50 0.62
CA LEU A 125 1.38 45.31 1.28
C LEU A 125 0.97 44.70 2.64
N PRO A 126 0.81 45.53 3.69
CA PRO A 126 0.46 45.06 5.01
C PRO A 126 -0.95 44.47 5.01
N GLY A 127 -1.07 43.19 5.37
CA GLY A 127 -2.36 42.49 5.44
C GLY A 127 -2.58 41.46 4.32
N ILE A 128 -1.64 41.30 3.38
CA ILE A 128 -1.66 40.21 2.40
C ILE A 128 -0.85 39.02 2.91
N VAL A 129 -1.46 37.83 2.85
CA VAL A 129 -0.81 36.55 3.20
C VAL A 129 -0.21 35.90 1.96
N ARG A 130 -0.95 35.90 0.83
CA ARG A 130 -0.51 35.28 -0.42
C ARG A 130 -1.19 35.92 -1.62
N ILE A 131 -0.48 36.03 -2.74
CA ILE A 131 -1.05 36.38 -4.04
C ILE A 131 -0.57 35.40 -5.10
N SER A 132 -1.45 35.04 -6.04
CA SER A 132 -1.10 34.27 -7.23
C SER A 132 -1.84 34.82 -8.45
N VAL A 133 -1.11 35.10 -9.52
CA VAL A 133 -1.67 35.72 -10.74
C VAL A 133 -1.52 34.80 -11.95
N ASN A 134 -2.62 34.57 -12.67
CA ASN A 134 -2.69 33.69 -13.82
C ASN A 134 -2.85 34.49 -15.12
N LEU A 135 -1.77 34.57 -15.92
CA LEU A 135 -1.75 35.30 -17.18
C LEU A 135 -2.74 34.76 -18.23
N LYS A 136 -2.95 33.44 -18.29
CA LYS A 136 -3.86 32.82 -19.28
C LYS A 136 -5.32 33.13 -18.98
N ARG A 137 -5.68 33.22 -17.69
CA ARG A 137 -7.04 33.51 -17.23
C ARG A 137 -7.30 35.00 -17.00
N LYS A 138 -6.25 35.83 -16.96
CA LYS A 138 -6.32 37.24 -16.54
C LYS A 138 -6.91 37.40 -15.13
N GLU A 139 -6.61 36.46 -14.24
CA GLU A 139 -7.16 36.38 -12.88
C GLU A 139 -6.04 36.39 -11.84
N GLY A 140 -6.20 37.16 -10.76
CA GLY A 140 -5.37 37.15 -9.56
C GLY A 140 -6.18 36.65 -8.36
N THR A 141 -5.63 35.72 -7.59
CA THR A 141 -6.20 35.24 -6.32
C THR A 141 -5.37 35.78 -5.17
N VAL A 142 -6.00 36.45 -4.21
CA VAL A 142 -5.32 37.12 -3.08
C VAL A 142 -5.92 36.66 -1.77
N ASP A 143 -5.07 36.13 -0.89
CA ASP A 143 -5.39 35.79 0.49
C ASP A 143 -4.96 36.97 1.38
N TYR A 144 -5.91 37.57 2.10
CA TYR A 144 -5.70 38.75 2.91
C TYR A 144 -6.40 38.65 4.27
N ASN A 145 -5.89 39.38 5.25
CA ASN A 145 -6.49 39.49 6.56
C ASN A 145 -7.59 40.55 6.56
N SER A 146 -8.82 40.13 6.83
CA SER A 146 -10.02 40.99 6.82
C SER A 146 -9.99 42.16 7.80
N SER A 147 -9.12 42.10 8.81
CA SER A 147 -8.96 43.17 9.80
C SER A 147 -8.02 44.31 9.36
N MET A 148 -7.19 44.09 8.34
CA MET A 148 -6.16 45.05 7.90
C MET A 148 -6.31 45.53 6.46
N MET A 149 -6.97 44.76 5.60
CA MET A 149 -7.01 44.99 4.16
C MET A 149 -8.41 44.71 3.62
N THR A 150 -8.89 45.54 2.69
CA THR A 150 -10.17 45.31 1.99
C THR A 150 -9.92 44.85 0.55
N PRO A 151 -10.81 44.04 -0.03
CA PRO A 151 -10.65 43.56 -1.41
C PRO A 151 -10.69 44.70 -2.43
N SER A 152 -11.35 45.82 -2.11
CA SER A 152 -11.30 47.03 -2.94
C SER A 152 -9.91 47.67 -2.95
N ALA A 153 -9.26 47.77 -1.79
CA ALA A 153 -7.91 48.34 -1.67
C ALA A 153 -6.84 47.51 -2.40
N VAL A 154 -7.06 46.18 -2.53
CA VAL A 154 -6.22 45.31 -3.37
C VAL A 154 -6.34 45.68 -4.85
N CYS A 155 -7.55 46.00 -5.33
CA CYS A 155 -7.76 46.41 -6.72
C CYS A 155 -7.14 47.79 -6.97
N ASP A 156 -7.36 48.74 -6.05
CA ASP A 156 -6.78 50.09 -6.14
C ASP A 156 -5.24 50.03 -6.22
N ALA A 157 -4.61 49.15 -5.44
CA ALA A 157 -3.16 48.96 -5.47
C ALA A 157 -2.65 48.37 -6.80
N ILE A 158 -3.44 47.53 -7.47
CA ILE A 158 -3.11 46.98 -8.80
C ILE A 158 -3.35 48.04 -9.89
N ASP A 159 -4.39 48.87 -9.75
CA ASP A 159 -4.69 50.00 -10.63
C ASP A 159 -3.57 51.06 -10.60
N GLU A 160 -3.02 51.36 -9.42
CA GLU A 160 -1.87 52.27 -9.26
C GLU A 160 -0.60 51.76 -9.96
N MET A 161 -0.49 50.45 -10.20
CA MET A 161 0.60 49.84 -10.97
C MET A 161 0.38 49.93 -12.49
N GLY A 162 -0.74 50.50 -12.93
CA GLY A 162 -1.09 50.67 -14.34
C GLY A 162 -1.83 49.48 -14.95
N PHE A 163 -2.38 48.57 -14.14
CA PHE A 163 -3.17 47.42 -14.59
C PHE A 163 -4.61 47.55 -14.12
N GLN A 164 -5.58 47.44 -15.02
CA GLN A 164 -7.00 47.62 -14.65
C GLN A 164 -7.51 46.39 -13.89
N ALA A 165 -7.89 46.56 -12.62
CA ALA A 165 -8.34 45.51 -11.72
C ALA A 165 -9.84 45.62 -11.42
N THR A 166 -10.58 44.50 -11.43
CA THR A 166 -12.01 44.48 -11.08
C THR A 166 -12.34 43.26 -10.21
N LEU A 167 -13.14 43.48 -9.15
CA LEU A 167 -13.61 42.40 -8.28
C LEU A 167 -14.67 41.55 -8.95
N GLN A 168 -14.48 40.22 -8.92
CA GLN A 168 -15.47 39.28 -9.42
C GLN A 168 -16.55 39.04 -8.36
N GLN A 169 -17.71 39.72 -8.49
CA GLN A 169 -18.85 39.52 -7.58
C GLN A 169 -19.52 38.17 -7.86
N GLY A 170 -19.42 37.23 -6.91
CA GLY A 170 -20.07 35.92 -7.03
C GLY A 170 -19.70 34.86 -5.98
N PHE A 171 -18.83 35.16 -5.02
CA PHE A 171 -18.45 34.20 -3.97
C PHE A 171 -18.46 34.88 -2.60
N GLU A 172 -19.24 34.35 -1.66
CA GLU A 172 -19.12 34.67 -0.24
C GLU A 172 -17.70 34.29 0.24
N CYS A 173 -17.08 35.16 1.03
CA CYS A 173 -15.69 35.00 1.45
C CYS A 173 -15.52 33.72 2.27
N ILE A 174 -14.66 32.80 1.80
CA ILE A 174 -14.36 31.55 2.50
C ILE A 174 -13.32 31.83 3.60
N PRO A 175 -13.58 31.48 4.87
CA PRO A 175 -12.57 31.55 5.93
C PRO A 175 -11.49 30.50 5.66
N ILE A 176 -10.22 30.92 5.59
CA ILE A 176 -9.09 29.99 5.55
C ILE A 176 -8.78 29.58 6.99
N LEU A 177 -8.99 28.31 7.34
CA LEU A 177 -8.49 27.72 8.57
C LEU A 177 -6.95 27.65 8.49
N ASN A 178 -6.26 28.31 9.42
CA ASN A 178 -4.79 28.31 9.49
C ASN A 178 -4.28 26.87 9.72
N GLY A 179 -3.67 26.27 8.69
CA GLY A 179 -2.62 25.26 8.87
C GLY A 179 -1.27 25.95 9.07
N PRO A 180 -0.30 25.33 9.77
CA PRO A 180 0.99 25.97 10.03
C PRO A 180 1.78 26.17 8.74
N ALA A 181 2.40 27.35 8.65
CA ALA A 181 3.19 27.85 7.54
C ALA A 181 4.48 27.03 7.32
N GLY A 182 4.81 26.78 6.04
CA GLY A 182 6.10 26.28 5.60
C GLY A 182 6.57 27.09 4.39
N ASP A 183 7.61 27.90 4.61
CA ASP A 183 8.27 28.70 3.58
C ASP A 183 9.06 27.83 2.58
N THR A 184 8.88 28.19 1.32
CA THR A 184 9.54 27.70 0.11
C THR A 184 10.89 28.37 -0.17
N LYS A 185 11.87 27.60 -0.69
CA LYS A 185 12.82 27.92 -1.78
C LYS A 185 13.29 26.54 -2.33
N GLU A 186 13.29 26.14 -3.61
CA GLU A 186 13.63 26.78 -4.89
C GLU A 186 12.96 26.05 -6.09
N SER A 187 12.95 26.73 -7.25
CA SER A 187 12.22 26.49 -8.49
C SER A 187 12.67 25.33 -9.41
N PRO A 188 11.75 24.77 -10.25
CA PRO A 188 12.09 24.00 -11.44
C PRO A 188 11.89 24.80 -12.75
N THR A 189 12.74 24.58 -13.76
CA THR A 189 12.48 24.85 -15.19
C THR A 189 13.43 23.95 -15.99
N LYS A 190 13.08 23.27 -17.10
CA LYS A 190 12.18 23.57 -18.21
C LYS A 190 11.67 22.29 -18.89
N LEU A 191 10.46 22.44 -19.43
CA LEU A 191 9.73 21.75 -20.51
C LEU A 191 10.56 21.10 -21.65
N LEU A 192 9.99 20.04 -22.25
CA LEU A 192 9.63 20.09 -23.68
C LEU A 192 8.50 19.11 -24.10
N SER A 193 7.48 19.69 -24.72
CA SER A 193 6.65 19.23 -25.87
C SER A 193 5.94 17.86 -25.89
N SER A 194 4.61 17.94 -26.01
CA SER A 194 3.75 17.01 -26.76
C SER A 194 4.04 17.04 -28.28
N PRO A 195 3.74 15.98 -29.05
CA PRO A 195 2.41 15.91 -29.69
C PRO A 195 1.81 14.49 -29.87
N SER A 196 0.47 14.45 -29.84
CA SER A 196 -0.48 13.56 -30.56
C SER A 196 -0.21 12.05 -30.70
N PHE A 197 -1.15 11.23 -30.20
CA PHE A 197 -1.37 9.85 -30.66
C PHE A 197 -2.82 9.64 -31.17
N PRO A 198 -3.02 8.72 -32.15
CA PRO A 198 -4.28 8.51 -32.85
C PRO A 198 -5.22 7.53 -32.13
N SER A 199 -6.47 7.59 -32.57
CA SER A 199 -7.65 6.78 -32.23
C SER A 199 -7.42 5.26 -32.21
N PHE A 200 -7.90 4.60 -31.15
CA PHE A 200 -8.09 3.14 -31.07
C PHE A 200 -9.45 2.71 -31.66
N PRO A 201 -9.55 1.53 -32.32
CA PRO A 201 -10.81 0.94 -32.76
C PRO A 201 -11.53 0.17 -31.63
N SER A 202 -12.86 0.27 -31.67
CA SER A 202 -13.89 -0.44 -30.89
C SER A 202 -13.90 -1.95 -31.14
N SER A 203 -14.06 -2.84 -30.13
CA SER A 203 -15.34 -3.40 -29.62
C SER A 203 -15.06 -4.66 -28.76
N PRO A 204 -16.03 -5.29 -28.05
CA PRO A 204 -17.14 -4.77 -27.26
C PRO A 204 -17.10 -5.33 -25.81
N VAL A 205 -16.98 -4.47 -24.81
CA VAL A 205 -17.43 -4.79 -23.45
C VAL A 205 -18.58 -3.84 -23.18
N LYS A 206 -19.74 -4.37 -22.78
CA LYS A 206 -20.99 -3.62 -22.54
C LYS A 206 -20.66 -2.29 -21.84
N SER A 207 -20.84 -1.20 -22.58
CA SER A 207 -20.68 0.16 -22.10
C SER A 207 -21.67 0.43 -20.99
N LEU A 208 -21.19 0.80 -19.79
CA LEU A 208 -22.01 1.59 -18.87
C LEU A 208 -22.39 2.89 -19.62
N PRO A 209 -23.65 3.36 -19.54
CA PRO A 209 -23.96 4.69 -20.03
C PRO A 209 -23.11 5.71 -19.27
N SER A 210 -22.54 6.65 -20.01
CA SER A 210 -21.79 7.79 -19.49
C SER A 210 -22.73 8.65 -18.62
N GLU A 211 -22.77 8.39 -17.33
CA GLU A 211 -23.32 9.36 -16.38
C GLU A 211 -22.40 10.59 -16.38
N SER A 212 -23.01 11.77 -16.48
CA SER A 212 -22.32 13.06 -16.48
C SER A 212 -21.47 13.19 -15.22
N GLY A 213 -20.14 13.18 -15.37
CA GLY A 213 -19.20 13.42 -14.27
C GLY A 213 -18.21 12.29 -13.99
N VAL A 214 -18.27 11.12 -14.63
CA VAL A 214 -17.27 10.03 -14.44
C VAL A 214 -16.26 10.02 -15.59
N TYR A 215 -14.97 10.17 -15.26
CA TYR A 215 -13.87 10.25 -16.22
C TYR A 215 -13.28 8.88 -16.60
N SER A 216 -13.12 7.98 -15.63
CA SER A 216 -12.56 6.64 -15.86
C SER A 216 -12.87 5.67 -14.73
N ILE A 217 -13.05 4.40 -15.06
CA ILE A 217 -13.25 3.30 -14.09
C ILE A 217 -12.21 2.22 -14.37
N LEU A 218 -11.42 1.85 -13.37
CA LEU A 218 -10.39 0.82 -13.46
C LEU A 218 -10.69 -0.29 -12.45
N VAL A 219 -10.96 -1.50 -12.94
CA VAL A 219 -11.40 -2.63 -12.09
C VAL A 219 -10.29 -3.66 -11.97
N SER A 220 -9.90 -3.96 -10.74
CA SER A 220 -8.99 -5.05 -10.41
C SER A 220 -9.78 -6.27 -9.93
N LEU A 221 -9.99 -7.22 -10.84
CA LEU A 221 -10.78 -8.43 -10.59
C LEU A 221 -10.18 -9.35 -9.51
N MET A 222 -8.84 -9.39 -9.40
CA MET A 222 -8.13 -10.21 -8.40
C MET A 222 -8.23 -9.62 -6.99
N ALA A 223 -8.39 -8.29 -6.87
CA ALA A 223 -8.43 -7.57 -5.60
C ALA A 223 -9.85 -7.20 -5.14
N ALA A 224 -10.89 -7.54 -5.92
CA ALA A 224 -12.28 -7.12 -5.71
C ALA A 224 -12.42 -5.60 -5.50
N LYS A 225 -11.57 -4.81 -6.19
CA LYS A 225 -11.42 -3.37 -6.04
C LYS A 225 -11.71 -2.66 -7.36
N ALA A 226 -12.45 -1.55 -7.30
CA ALA A 226 -12.62 -0.64 -8.44
C ALA A 226 -12.17 0.77 -8.06
N GLU A 227 -11.38 1.39 -8.92
CA GLU A 227 -10.92 2.78 -8.80
C GLU A 227 -11.70 3.63 -9.80
N VAL A 228 -12.43 4.62 -9.30
CA VAL A 228 -13.28 5.49 -10.11
C VAL A 228 -12.79 6.92 -10.00
N ARG A 229 -12.51 7.53 -11.16
CA ARG A 229 -12.20 8.97 -11.26
C ARG A 229 -13.42 9.72 -11.73
N TYR A 230 -13.77 10.77 -10.99
CA TYR A 230 -15.00 11.53 -11.19
C TYR A 230 -14.79 13.00 -10.85
N ASP A 231 -15.70 13.83 -11.36
CA ASP A 231 -15.77 15.24 -11.01
C ASP A 231 -16.57 15.40 -9.73
N ALA A 232 -15.89 15.80 -8.65
CA ALA A 232 -16.50 16.01 -7.35
C ALA A 232 -17.51 17.18 -7.33
N SER A 233 -17.52 18.01 -8.38
CA SER A 233 -18.50 19.10 -8.53
C SER A 233 -19.82 18.64 -9.18
N VAL A 234 -19.83 17.48 -9.85
CA VAL A 234 -20.96 17.00 -10.65
C VAL A 234 -21.65 15.78 -10.02
N ILE A 235 -20.90 14.85 -9.42
CA ILE A 235 -21.45 13.61 -8.87
C ILE A 235 -20.80 13.24 -7.54
N LEU A 236 -21.59 12.75 -6.57
CA LEU A 236 -21.10 12.35 -5.26
C LEU A 236 -20.64 10.88 -5.24
N PRO A 237 -19.63 10.52 -4.44
CA PRO A 237 -19.16 9.14 -4.29
C PRO A 237 -20.24 8.12 -3.99
N ALA A 238 -21.19 8.49 -3.14
CA ALA A 238 -22.32 7.64 -2.76
C ALA A 238 -23.24 7.34 -3.95
N GLN A 239 -23.38 8.27 -4.90
CA GLN A 239 -24.20 8.07 -6.09
C GLN A 239 -23.53 7.08 -7.06
N ILE A 240 -22.20 7.14 -7.20
CA ILE A 240 -21.42 6.18 -7.99
C ILE A 240 -21.53 4.77 -7.39
N ALA A 241 -21.40 4.64 -6.06
CA ALA A 241 -21.56 3.36 -5.36
C ALA A 241 -23.00 2.81 -5.45
N SER A 242 -24.01 3.68 -5.42
CA SER A 242 -25.41 3.28 -5.64
C SER A 242 -25.63 2.80 -7.07
N GLY A 243 -25.12 3.53 -8.07
CA GLY A 243 -25.25 3.16 -9.48
C GLY A 243 -24.62 1.79 -9.78
N ILE A 244 -23.44 1.49 -9.22
CA ILE A 244 -22.79 0.18 -9.36
C ILE A 244 -23.58 -0.93 -8.64
N SER A 245 -24.22 -0.60 -7.52
CA SER A 245 -25.11 -1.50 -6.79
C SER A 245 -26.37 -1.84 -7.59
N ASP A 246 -26.93 -0.88 -8.32
CA ASP A 246 -28.09 -1.07 -9.20
C ASP A 246 -27.78 -2.01 -10.39
N PHE A 247 -26.50 -2.11 -10.80
CA PHE A 247 -26.03 -3.09 -11.79
C PHE A 247 -25.79 -4.51 -11.22
N GLY A 248 -26.14 -4.75 -9.95
CA GLY A 248 -26.03 -6.07 -9.31
C GLY A 248 -24.69 -6.34 -8.61
N TYR A 249 -23.88 -5.31 -8.35
CA TYR A 249 -22.62 -5.40 -7.62
C TYR A 249 -22.69 -4.56 -6.35
N GLN A 250 -22.92 -5.17 -5.17
CA GLN A 250 -22.87 -4.42 -3.91
C GLN A 250 -21.50 -3.74 -3.75
N SER A 251 -21.47 -2.41 -3.75
CA SER A 251 -20.23 -1.62 -3.66
C SER A 251 -20.27 -0.58 -2.55
N PHE A 252 -19.17 -0.45 -1.81
CA PHE A 252 -19.02 0.49 -0.69
C PHE A 252 -17.82 1.41 -0.91
N VAL A 253 -17.96 2.70 -0.56
CA VAL A 253 -16.90 3.71 -0.60
C VAL A 253 -15.91 3.46 0.54
N MET A 254 -14.66 3.14 0.20
CA MET A 254 -13.60 2.84 1.17
C MET A 254 -12.80 4.09 1.56
N GLU A 255 -12.46 4.91 0.57
CA GLU A 255 -11.59 6.07 0.74
C GLU A 255 -11.94 7.10 -0.34
N ASP A 256 -12.07 8.36 0.07
CA ASP A 256 -12.40 9.50 -0.79
C ASP A 256 -11.31 10.57 -0.64
N THR A 257 -10.62 10.87 -1.74
CA THR A 257 -9.57 11.91 -1.75
C THR A 257 -10.16 13.21 -2.26
N LEU A 258 -10.39 14.15 -1.35
CA LEU A 258 -10.95 15.48 -1.63
C LEU A 258 -9.93 16.37 -2.37
N CYS A 259 -9.86 16.22 -3.69
CA CYS A 259 -9.22 17.14 -4.62
C CYS A 259 -10.18 17.45 -5.78
N CYS A 260 -9.93 18.53 -6.54
CA CYS A 260 -10.81 19.03 -7.60
C CYS A 260 -11.22 17.98 -8.67
N ASN A 261 -10.47 16.87 -8.76
CA ASN A 261 -10.87 15.61 -9.37
C ASN A 261 -10.72 14.53 -8.27
N GLY A 262 -11.80 13.83 -7.94
CA GLY A 262 -11.80 12.83 -6.87
C GLY A 262 -11.43 11.44 -7.39
N GLU A 263 -10.76 10.65 -6.56
CA GLU A 263 -10.51 9.22 -6.77
C GLU A 263 -11.19 8.44 -5.65
N ILE A 264 -12.15 7.58 -5.99
CA ILE A 264 -12.87 6.73 -5.03
C ILE A 264 -12.45 5.29 -5.23
N GLN A 265 -12.21 4.60 -4.10
CA GLN A 265 -12.04 3.16 -4.07
C GLN A 265 -13.33 2.48 -3.62
N LEU A 266 -13.80 1.52 -4.42
CA LEU A 266 -15.00 0.71 -4.12
C LEU A 266 -14.63 -0.77 -3.91
N TRP A 267 -15.28 -1.41 -2.92
CA TRP A 267 -15.10 -2.84 -2.62
C TRP A 267 -16.39 -3.64 -2.85
N LYS A 268 -16.29 -4.88 -3.36
CA LYS A 268 -17.45 -5.75 -3.63
C LYS A 268 -17.80 -6.63 -2.43
N SER A 269 -19.01 -6.51 -1.90
CA SER A 269 -19.57 -7.49 -0.94
C SER A 269 -20.25 -8.65 -1.69
N PHE A 270 -20.02 -9.88 -1.24
CA PHE A 270 -20.76 -11.06 -1.73
C PHE A 270 -22.03 -11.26 -0.89
N PRO A 271 -23.24 -11.10 -1.45
CA PRO A 271 -24.42 -11.67 -0.84
C PRO A 271 -24.50 -13.16 -1.20
N ASN A 272 -24.75 -14.00 -0.19
CA ASN A 272 -25.16 -15.39 -0.38
C ASN A 272 -26.42 -15.44 -1.27
N ALA A 273 -26.27 -15.75 -2.55
CA ALA A 273 -27.38 -15.96 -3.46
C ALA A 273 -27.09 -17.13 -4.43
N ASN A 274 -27.79 -18.23 -4.14
CA ASN A 274 -28.34 -19.24 -5.06
C ASN A 274 -27.38 -20.10 -5.92
N LEU A 275 -27.21 -21.30 -5.39
CA LEU A 275 -26.57 -22.54 -5.83
C LEU A 275 -27.09 -23.18 -7.14
N LEU A 276 -27.75 -22.47 -8.06
CA LEU A 276 -28.51 -23.14 -9.16
C LEU A 276 -28.09 -22.87 -10.61
N ASN A 277 -26.98 -22.16 -10.89
CA ASN A 277 -26.58 -21.90 -12.28
C ASN A 277 -25.11 -22.18 -12.65
N LYS A 278 -24.34 -22.85 -11.77
CA LYS A 278 -22.96 -23.29 -12.10
C LYS A 278 -22.84 -24.73 -12.61
N GLU A 279 -23.89 -25.56 -12.50
CA GLU A 279 -23.83 -26.97 -12.97
C GLU A 279 -23.93 -27.15 -14.49
N LYS A 280 -24.39 -26.16 -15.26
CA LYS A 280 -24.58 -26.34 -16.72
C LYS A 280 -23.42 -25.87 -17.61
N ILE A 281 -22.45 -25.14 -17.07
CA ILE A 281 -21.33 -24.61 -17.88
C ILE A 281 -20.01 -25.36 -17.62
N MET A 282 -19.92 -26.15 -16.54
CA MET A 282 -18.70 -26.86 -16.14
C MET A 282 -18.73 -28.38 -16.36
N ASN A 283 -19.82 -28.92 -16.93
CA ASN A 283 -19.98 -30.35 -17.25
C ASN A 283 -19.61 -30.71 -18.71
N GLY A 284 -19.16 -29.74 -19.52
CA GLY A 284 -18.70 -29.98 -20.89
C GLY A 284 -17.18 -30.17 -21.04
N PHE A 285 -16.39 -29.86 -20.00
CA PHE A 285 -14.92 -29.86 -20.09
C PHE A 285 -14.22 -30.72 -19.02
N GLN A 286 -14.99 -31.39 -18.17
CA GLN A 286 -14.51 -32.14 -17.00
C GLN A 286 -14.79 -33.65 -17.13
N MET A 287 -14.50 -34.26 -18.28
CA MET A 287 -14.65 -35.73 -18.45
C MET A 287 -13.40 -36.45 -18.99
N ILE A 288 -12.26 -35.76 -19.12
CA ILE A 288 -11.02 -36.38 -19.64
C ILE A 288 -9.82 -36.26 -18.67
N PHE A 289 -9.89 -35.45 -17.60
CA PHE A 289 -8.68 -35.13 -16.81
C PHE A 289 -8.63 -35.64 -15.36
N ASN A 290 -9.60 -36.45 -14.90
CA ASN A 290 -9.62 -36.98 -13.53
C ASN A 290 -9.69 -38.52 -13.51
N PHE A 291 -8.61 -39.21 -13.87
CA PHE A 291 -8.48 -40.63 -13.57
C PHE A 291 -7.23 -41.06 -12.80
N LEU A 292 -6.34 -40.14 -12.40
CA LEU A 292 -5.25 -40.47 -11.50
C LEU A 292 -5.03 -39.32 -10.53
N PHE A 293 -5.08 -39.64 -9.23
CA PHE A 293 -4.79 -38.79 -8.05
C PHE A 293 -5.97 -38.06 -7.36
N PHE A 294 -6.78 -38.84 -6.64
CA PHE A 294 -7.32 -38.48 -5.29
C PHE A 294 -6.42 -39.17 -4.23
N PRO A 295 -6.52 -38.94 -2.89
CA PRO A 295 -7.40 -38.04 -2.09
C PRO A 295 -6.66 -37.28 -0.93
N TYR A 296 -7.43 -36.64 -0.05
CA TYR A 296 -7.11 -35.96 1.24
C TYR A 296 -6.72 -34.47 1.10
N PHE A 297 -7.35 -33.47 1.71
CA PHE A 297 -8.24 -33.39 2.87
C PHE A 297 -8.94 -32.00 2.79
N PHE A 298 -10.25 -31.93 2.55
CA PHE A 298 -11.00 -30.66 2.64
C PHE A 298 -11.99 -30.78 3.80
N ARG A 299 -11.65 -30.17 4.94
CA ARG A 299 -12.52 -30.07 6.10
C ARG A 299 -13.29 -28.75 5.98
N LEU A 300 -14.61 -28.86 5.87
CA LEU A 300 -15.56 -27.75 5.98
C LEU A 300 -15.29 -26.99 7.29
N CYS A 301 -15.05 -25.68 7.20
CA CYS A 301 -15.30 -24.74 8.29
C CYS A 301 -16.54 -23.92 7.95
N ILE A 302 -17.59 -24.13 8.73
CA ILE A 302 -18.79 -23.29 8.79
C ILE A 302 -18.41 -22.07 9.62
N ALA A 303 -18.51 -20.86 9.05
CA ALA A 303 -18.31 -19.61 9.79
C ALA A 303 -19.61 -19.21 10.53
N PRO A 304 -19.57 -18.94 11.84
CA PRO A 304 -20.66 -18.30 12.57
C PRO A 304 -20.61 -16.75 12.41
N PRO A 305 -21.65 -15.99 12.85
CA PRO A 305 -21.89 -14.63 12.39
C PRO A 305 -20.91 -13.60 12.96
N ILE A 306 -20.66 -12.56 12.16
CA ILE A 306 -19.72 -11.46 12.43
C ILE A 306 -20.28 -10.54 13.52
N TYR A 307 -19.58 -10.45 14.65
CA TYR A 307 -19.58 -9.29 15.53
C TYR A 307 -18.23 -8.58 15.37
N THR A 308 -18.25 -7.27 15.14
CA THR A 308 -17.08 -6.39 15.05
C THR A 308 -16.34 -6.36 16.39
N THR A 309 -15.33 -7.21 16.54
CA THR A 309 -14.28 -7.09 17.57
C THR A 309 -12.95 -7.02 16.85
N TYR A 310 -12.13 -6.02 17.15
CA TYR A 310 -10.80 -5.86 16.56
C TYR A 310 -9.95 -7.11 16.85
N GLU A 311 -9.36 -7.70 15.81
CA GLU A 311 -8.59 -8.94 15.95
C GLU A 311 -7.10 -8.62 15.96
N MET A 312 -6.45 -8.83 17.10
CA MET A 312 -5.00 -8.78 17.18
C MET A 312 -4.38 -10.17 17.04
N GLN A 313 -3.21 -10.16 16.42
CA GLN A 313 -2.48 -11.32 15.97
C GLN A 313 -1.14 -11.36 16.72
N LEU A 314 -0.92 -12.41 17.50
CA LEU A 314 0.27 -12.59 18.33
C LEU A 314 1.14 -13.75 17.84
N PRO A 315 2.28 -13.48 17.20
CA PRO A 315 3.25 -14.50 16.86
C PRO A 315 4.11 -14.82 18.09
N TYR A 316 4.29 -16.11 18.37
CA TYR A 316 5.05 -16.58 19.53
C TYR A 316 5.90 -17.80 19.19
N THR A 317 7.00 -17.97 19.93
CA THR A 317 7.94 -19.08 19.78
C THR A 317 7.95 -19.90 21.07
N ILE A 318 7.86 -21.22 20.94
CA ILE A 318 7.80 -22.16 22.07
C ILE A 318 8.97 -23.13 21.95
N ARG A 319 9.87 -23.12 22.93
CA ARG A 319 10.96 -24.10 23.01
C ARG A 319 10.52 -25.31 23.83
N GLY A 320 10.85 -26.50 23.33
CA GLY A 320 10.64 -27.78 24.01
C GLY A 320 9.57 -28.69 23.40
N MET A 321 8.77 -28.22 22.41
CA MET A 321 7.78 -29.06 21.74
C MET A 321 8.46 -30.20 20.96
N THR A 322 8.11 -31.46 21.24
CA THR A 322 8.76 -32.63 20.64
C THR A 322 7.86 -33.43 19.71
N CYS A 323 6.53 -33.27 19.80
CA CYS A 323 5.58 -34.09 19.03
C CYS A 323 4.27 -33.35 18.74
N SER A 324 3.46 -33.92 17.84
CA SER A 324 2.14 -33.39 17.44
C SER A 324 1.13 -33.35 18.58
N SER A 325 1.27 -34.20 19.61
CA SER A 325 0.43 -34.13 20.80
C SER A 325 0.71 -32.89 21.65
N CYS A 326 1.95 -32.37 21.66
CA CYS A 326 2.26 -31.08 22.30
C CYS A 326 1.55 -29.93 21.57
N VAL A 327 1.54 -29.96 20.24
CA VAL A 327 0.84 -28.96 19.40
C VAL A 327 -0.65 -28.93 19.74
N HIS A 328 -1.34 -30.07 19.68
CA HIS A 328 -2.76 -30.12 19.99
C HIS A 328 -3.07 -29.79 21.46
N GLY A 329 -2.18 -30.13 22.39
CA GLY A 329 -2.31 -29.75 23.80
C GLY A 329 -2.29 -28.24 23.99
N ILE A 330 -1.34 -27.56 23.34
CA ILE A 330 -1.19 -26.10 23.41
C ILE A 330 -2.36 -25.40 22.72
N GLU A 331 -2.73 -25.82 21.51
CA GLU A 331 -3.88 -25.25 20.78
C GLU A 331 -5.18 -25.40 21.56
N SER A 332 -5.45 -26.59 22.11
CA SER A 332 -6.67 -26.84 22.87
C SER A 332 -6.72 -26.04 24.18
N ASN A 333 -5.58 -25.90 24.86
CA ASN A 333 -5.48 -25.13 26.10
C ASN A 333 -5.72 -23.63 25.84
N LEU A 334 -5.10 -23.08 24.79
CA LEU A 334 -5.30 -21.68 24.39
C LEU A 334 -6.76 -21.42 23.96
N LYS A 335 -7.35 -22.28 23.11
CA LYS A 335 -8.75 -22.14 22.68
C LYS A 335 -9.76 -22.27 23.82
N SER A 336 -9.41 -22.95 24.91
CA SER A 336 -10.29 -23.07 26.07
C SER A 336 -10.42 -21.78 26.89
N LYS A 337 -9.53 -20.80 26.69
CA LYS A 337 -9.49 -19.58 27.48
C LYS A 337 -10.39 -18.49 26.90
N LYS A 338 -11.15 -17.83 27.78
CA LYS A 338 -11.96 -16.66 27.43
C LYS A 338 -11.05 -15.52 26.95
N GLY A 339 -11.31 -15.00 25.75
CA GLY A 339 -10.53 -13.95 25.10
C GLY A 339 -9.65 -14.43 23.95
N ILE A 340 -9.43 -15.75 23.81
CA ILE A 340 -8.74 -16.34 22.66
C ILE A 340 -9.79 -16.86 21.68
N LYS A 341 -9.74 -16.37 20.42
CA LYS A 341 -10.65 -16.80 19.36
C LYS A 341 -10.13 -18.05 18.67
N ASP A 342 -8.85 -18.03 18.30
CA ASP A 342 -8.19 -19.16 17.65
C ASP A 342 -6.70 -19.19 17.99
N ALA A 343 -6.08 -20.36 17.82
CA ALA A 343 -4.65 -20.58 17.99
C ALA A 343 -4.17 -21.69 17.04
N ALA A 344 -3.04 -21.45 16.39
CA ALA A 344 -2.39 -22.39 15.48
C ALA A 344 -0.91 -22.51 15.82
N VAL A 345 -0.38 -23.74 15.89
CA VAL A 345 1.03 -23.99 16.22
C VAL A 345 1.68 -24.89 15.17
N ALA A 346 2.85 -24.48 14.69
CA ALA A 346 3.67 -25.24 13.77
C ALA A 346 4.85 -25.90 14.51
N LEU A 347 4.86 -27.24 14.52
CA LEU A 347 5.93 -28.02 15.15
C LEU A 347 7.28 -27.80 14.44
N SER A 348 7.28 -27.71 13.12
CA SER A 348 8.50 -27.59 12.30
C SER A 348 9.29 -26.31 12.57
N THR A 349 8.60 -25.22 12.89
CA THR A 349 9.21 -23.90 13.14
C THR A 349 9.28 -23.56 14.63
N HIS A 350 8.79 -24.45 15.50
CA HIS A 350 8.62 -24.19 16.94
C HIS A 350 7.89 -22.87 17.24
N SER A 351 6.98 -22.45 16.35
CA SER A 351 6.30 -21.16 16.43
C SER A 351 4.80 -21.32 16.22
N GLY A 352 4.04 -20.35 16.70
CA GLY A 352 2.59 -20.34 16.59
C GLY A 352 2.04 -18.93 16.44
N MET A 353 0.75 -18.88 16.13
CA MET A 353 -0.04 -17.68 15.98
C MET A 353 -1.29 -17.77 16.86
N VAL A 354 -1.54 -16.74 17.68
CA VAL A 354 -2.78 -16.62 18.46
C VAL A 354 -3.58 -15.42 17.98
N TRP A 355 -4.88 -15.63 17.78
CA TRP A 355 -5.86 -14.57 17.56
C TRP A 355 -6.62 -14.34 18.86
N TYR A 356 -6.50 -13.14 19.40
CA TYR A 356 -7.05 -12.81 20.72
C TYR A 356 -7.65 -11.42 20.75
N ASP A 357 -8.51 -11.19 21.72
CA ASP A 357 -9.09 -9.90 22.04
C ASP A 357 -8.25 -9.21 23.14
N PRO A 358 -7.52 -8.13 22.82
CA PRO A 358 -6.63 -7.45 23.76
C PRO A 358 -7.35 -6.69 24.89
N ASP A 359 -8.66 -6.51 24.81
CA ASP A 359 -9.44 -5.93 25.91
C ASP A 359 -9.67 -6.95 27.04
N ILE A 360 -9.57 -8.25 26.73
CA ILE A 360 -9.88 -9.35 27.66
C ILE A 360 -8.60 -10.05 28.16
N ILE A 361 -7.64 -10.30 27.27
CA ILE A 361 -6.42 -11.04 27.57
C ILE A 361 -5.24 -10.37 26.86
N GLY A 362 -4.09 -10.20 27.53
CA GLY A 362 -2.93 -9.60 26.88
C GLY A 362 -1.78 -10.58 26.61
N PRO A 363 -0.72 -10.15 25.90
CA PRO A 363 0.42 -11.00 25.52
C PRO A 363 1.09 -11.73 26.69
N ARG A 364 1.30 -11.05 27.82
CA ARG A 364 1.89 -11.62 29.04
C ARG A 364 1.04 -12.74 29.65
N ASP A 365 -0.29 -12.64 29.62
CA ASP A 365 -1.18 -13.69 30.10
C ASP A 365 -1.11 -14.92 29.19
N ILE A 366 -1.01 -14.71 27.87
CA ILE A 366 -0.86 -15.78 26.90
C ILE A 366 0.47 -16.52 27.09
N ILE A 367 1.59 -15.78 27.23
CA ILE A 367 2.91 -16.37 27.46
C ILE A 367 2.95 -17.12 28.80
N SER A 368 2.48 -16.49 29.88
CA SER A 368 2.42 -17.14 31.18
C SER A 368 1.49 -18.35 31.17
N MET A 369 0.44 -18.38 30.34
CA MET A 369 -0.43 -19.54 30.19
C MET A 369 0.26 -20.70 29.47
N ILE A 370 1.10 -20.42 28.48
CA ILE A 370 1.92 -21.44 27.82
C ILE A 370 2.97 -21.99 28.78
N GLU A 371 3.57 -21.14 29.62
CA GLU A 371 4.56 -21.55 30.63
C GLU A 371 3.91 -22.32 31.81
N VAL A 372 2.85 -21.78 32.40
CA VAL A 372 2.20 -22.29 33.62
C VAL A 372 1.22 -23.44 33.33
N GLY A 373 0.50 -23.38 32.20
CA GLY A 373 -0.50 -24.40 31.84
C GLY A 373 0.07 -25.81 31.69
N PHE A 374 1.39 -25.93 31.53
CA PHE A 374 2.10 -27.21 31.44
C PHE A 374 3.08 -27.48 32.60
N HIS A 375 3.21 -26.57 33.57
CA HIS A 375 3.93 -26.86 34.82
C HIS A 375 3.24 -27.97 35.64
N VAL A 376 1.95 -28.24 35.40
CA VAL A 376 1.19 -29.35 35.99
C VAL A 376 1.61 -30.72 35.38
N LEU A 377 2.38 -30.73 34.29
CA LEU A 377 2.80 -31.93 33.55
C LEU A 377 4.34 -32.10 33.48
N ASP A 378 5.12 -31.39 34.31
CA ASP A 378 6.61 -31.48 34.40
C ASP A 378 7.41 -31.19 33.10
N LEU A 379 6.79 -30.65 32.04
CA LEU A 379 7.43 -30.54 30.72
C LEU A 379 8.12 -29.20 30.39
N GLY A 380 8.12 -28.23 31.31
CA GLY A 380 9.07 -27.10 31.30
C GLY A 380 9.24 -26.33 29.97
N TYR A 381 8.14 -25.94 29.32
CA TYR A 381 8.20 -25.13 28.10
C TYR A 381 8.58 -23.68 28.39
N LYS A 382 9.43 -23.09 27.55
CA LYS A 382 9.74 -21.65 27.58
C LYS A 382 9.10 -20.99 26.36
N ALA A 383 8.27 -19.99 26.59
CA ALA A 383 7.58 -19.24 25.54
C ALA A 383 8.09 -17.80 25.48
N GLY A 384 8.24 -17.27 24.28
CA GLY A 384 8.64 -15.87 24.07
C GLY A 384 7.90 -15.26 22.88
N MET A 385 7.87 -13.92 22.83
CA MET A 385 7.39 -13.19 21.65
C MET A 385 8.28 -13.54 20.45
N ALA A 386 7.66 -13.86 19.32
CA ALA A 386 8.41 -13.90 18.06
C ALA A 386 8.62 -12.45 17.63
N LYS A 387 9.88 -12.01 17.48
CA LYS A 387 10.19 -10.73 16.83
C LYS A 387 9.80 -10.84 15.36
N ASP A 388 8.65 -10.28 15.00
CA ASP A 388 7.96 -10.56 13.73
C ASP A 388 7.83 -9.31 12.85
N SER A 389 8.92 -9.02 12.11
CA SER A 389 8.93 -8.32 10.81
C SER A 389 10.36 -8.23 10.23
N ASP A 390 11.32 -7.69 10.99
CA ASP A 390 12.58 -7.18 10.39
C ASP A 390 13.61 -8.25 10.09
N HIS A 391 13.66 -9.32 10.90
CA HIS A 391 14.61 -10.41 10.67
C HIS A 391 14.16 -11.34 9.54
N ARG A 392 12.84 -11.50 9.31
CA ARG A 392 12.35 -12.38 8.23
C ARG A 392 12.64 -11.80 6.85
N SER A 393 12.47 -10.48 6.67
CA SER A 393 12.79 -9.82 5.40
C SER A 393 14.30 -9.81 5.11
N MET A 394 15.14 -9.60 6.14
CA MET A 394 16.60 -9.70 6.00
C MET A 394 17.08 -11.15 5.73
N LEU A 395 16.50 -12.15 6.39
CA LEU A 395 16.84 -13.55 6.15
C LEU A 395 16.40 -14.03 4.77
N ASP A 396 15.20 -13.65 4.31
CA ASP A 396 14.73 -13.97 2.95
C ASP A 396 15.65 -13.38 1.87
N ASN A 397 16.11 -12.14 2.05
CA ASN A 397 17.07 -11.51 1.15
C ASN A 397 18.44 -12.22 1.15
N GLN A 398 18.91 -12.69 2.31
CA GLN A 398 20.17 -13.45 2.40
C GLN A 398 20.09 -14.84 1.76
N GLU A 399 18.96 -15.52 1.90
CA GLU A 399 18.71 -16.80 1.24
C GLU A 399 18.68 -16.65 -0.28
N GLU A 400 18.06 -15.58 -0.79
CA GLU A 400 18.00 -15.29 -2.23
C GLU A 400 19.39 -14.99 -2.82
N ILE A 401 20.22 -14.20 -2.13
CA ILE A 401 21.62 -13.96 -2.54
C ILE A 401 22.40 -15.27 -2.60
N THR A 402 22.29 -16.09 -1.54
CA THR A 402 23.06 -17.32 -1.43
C THR A 402 22.67 -18.31 -2.51
N LYS A 403 21.37 -18.37 -2.84
CA LYS A 403 20.83 -19.18 -3.93
C LYS A 403 21.43 -18.79 -5.28
N TRP A 404 21.37 -17.50 -5.66
CA TRP A 404 21.88 -17.04 -6.95
C TRP A 404 23.40 -17.12 -7.05
N ARG A 405 24.11 -16.83 -5.96
CA ARG A 405 25.56 -17.05 -5.88
C ARG A 405 25.93 -18.51 -6.13
N ARG A 406 25.25 -19.45 -5.48
CA ARG A 406 25.50 -20.89 -5.65
C ARG A 406 25.20 -21.35 -7.07
N THR A 407 24.08 -20.90 -7.65
CA THR A 407 23.72 -21.23 -9.04
C THR A 407 24.74 -20.67 -10.04
N PHE A 408 25.20 -19.43 -9.84
CA PHE A 408 26.24 -18.82 -10.68
C PHE A 408 27.58 -19.55 -10.55
N CYS A 409 28.05 -19.79 -9.33
CA CYS A 409 29.30 -20.52 -9.09
C CYS A 409 29.23 -21.95 -9.66
N PHE A 410 28.08 -22.61 -9.59
CA PHE A 410 27.91 -23.91 -10.20
C PHE A 410 27.94 -23.81 -11.74
N ALA A 411 27.22 -22.87 -12.34
CA ALA A 411 27.16 -22.70 -13.79
C ALA A 411 28.53 -22.33 -14.38
N ILE A 412 29.29 -21.43 -13.75
CA ILE A 412 30.59 -20.95 -14.28
C ILE A 412 31.65 -22.06 -14.31
N VAL A 413 31.63 -22.98 -13.35
CA VAL A 413 32.55 -24.12 -13.27
C VAL A 413 32.46 -25.01 -14.52
N PHE A 414 31.29 -25.10 -15.15
CA PHE A 414 31.06 -25.89 -16.35
C PHE A 414 30.98 -25.03 -17.63
N ALA A 415 30.58 -23.75 -17.52
CA ALA A 415 30.51 -22.82 -18.64
C ALA A 415 31.89 -22.40 -19.16
N ILE A 416 32.89 -22.22 -18.28
CA ILE A 416 34.25 -21.88 -18.72
C ILE A 416 34.89 -23.04 -19.50
N PRO A 417 34.86 -24.31 -19.02
CA PRO A 417 35.38 -25.43 -19.78
C PRO A 417 34.68 -25.63 -21.13
N THR A 418 33.36 -25.46 -21.22
CA THR A 418 32.63 -25.58 -22.49
C THR A 418 33.07 -24.50 -23.49
N MET A 419 33.22 -23.25 -23.04
CA MET A 419 33.73 -22.16 -23.87
C MET A 419 35.18 -22.40 -24.33
N ALA A 420 36.04 -22.86 -23.43
CA ALA A 420 37.43 -23.17 -23.75
C ALA A 420 37.56 -24.35 -24.74
N LEU A 421 36.72 -25.38 -24.57
CA LEU A 421 36.69 -26.55 -25.46
C LEU A 421 36.30 -26.16 -26.88
N MET A 422 35.27 -25.31 -27.02
CA MET A 422 34.84 -24.79 -28.32
C MET A 422 35.97 -24.03 -29.03
N ILE A 423 36.67 -23.14 -28.31
CA ILE A 423 37.81 -22.38 -28.86
C ILE A 423 38.94 -23.33 -29.27
N TYR A 424 39.22 -24.34 -28.45
CA TYR A 424 40.27 -25.32 -28.73
C TYR A 424 40.01 -26.11 -30.01
N PHE A 425 38.80 -26.67 -30.18
CA PHE A 425 38.46 -27.44 -31.38
C PHE A 425 38.39 -26.57 -32.64
N MET A 426 37.96 -25.31 -32.50
CA MET A 426 38.03 -24.34 -33.60
C MET A 426 39.46 -24.08 -34.09
N LEU A 427 40.45 -24.05 -33.18
CA LEU A 427 41.85 -23.82 -33.51
C LEU A 427 42.56 -25.08 -34.02
N SER A 428 42.27 -26.24 -33.42
CA SER A 428 43.02 -27.48 -33.60
C SER A 428 42.78 -28.14 -34.97
N HIS A 429 41.68 -27.83 -35.69
CA HIS A 429 41.26 -28.49 -36.96
C HIS A 429 41.17 -30.05 -36.91
N ASN A 430 41.50 -30.67 -35.78
CA ASN A 430 41.52 -32.11 -35.57
C ASN A 430 40.17 -32.56 -35.02
N HIS A 431 39.26 -32.95 -35.92
CA HIS A 431 38.00 -33.60 -35.55
C HIS A 431 38.24 -35.11 -35.47
N GLU A 432 38.83 -35.56 -34.36
CA GLU A 432 38.94 -37.00 -34.11
C GLU A 432 37.53 -37.57 -33.80
N VAL A 433 37.10 -38.48 -34.67
CA VAL A 433 35.83 -39.18 -34.57
C VAL A 433 36.04 -40.45 -33.75
N LEU A 434 35.38 -40.58 -32.60
CA LEU A 434 35.49 -41.76 -31.72
C LEU A 434 34.73 -42.95 -32.30
N VAL A 435 33.52 -42.69 -32.81
CA VAL A 435 32.63 -43.63 -33.52
C VAL A 435 32.01 -42.87 -34.68
N PRO A 436 31.77 -43.48 -35.87
CA PRO A 436 31.01 -42.83 -36.94
C PRO A 436 29.74 -42.16 -36.38
N GLY A 437 29.59 -40.85 -36.59
CA GLY A 437 28.49 -40.03 -36.06
C GLY A 437 28.73 -39.35 -34.70
N LEU A 438 29.80 -39.69 -33.96
CA LEU A 438 30.11 -39.14 -32.63
C LEU A 438 31.59 -38.70 -32.49
N SER A 439 31.81 -37.39 -32.44
CA SER A 439 33.11 -36.79 -32.14
C SER A 439 33.35 -36.66 -30.64
N TYR A 440 34.62 -36.66 -30.22
CA TYR A 440 34.99 -36.39 -28.82
C TYR A 440 34.51 -35.01 -28.34
N GLU A 441 34.52 -34.02 -29.22
CA GLU A 441 34.00 -32.68 -28.95
C GLU A 441 32.54 -32.70 -28.47
N ASN A 442 31.64 -33.27 -29.28
CA ASN A 442 30.21 -33.30 -28.98
C ASN A 442 29.89 -34.12 -27.72
N LEU A 443 30.61 -35.21 -27.49
CA LEU A 443 30.43 -36.03 -26.28
C LEU A 443 30.82 -35.27 -25.01
N ILE A 444 31.95 -34.57 -25.03
CA ILE A 444 32.44 -33.79 -23.89
C ILE A 444 31.51 -32.59 -23.63
N LEU A 445 31.08 -31.89 -24.68
CA LEU A 445 30.12 -30.79 -24.57
C LEU A 445 28.78 -31.27 -23.99
N PHE A 446 28.25 -32.41 -24.42
CA PHE A 446 27.03 -33.00 -23.87
C PHE A 446 27.15 -33.30 -22.37
N ILE A 447 28.27 -33.90 -21.95
CA ILE A 447 28.53 -34.24 -20.54
C ILE A 447 28.64 -32.98 -19.68
N LEU A 448 29.31 -31.93 -20.16
CA LEU A 448 29.45 -30.66 -19.44
C LEU A 448 28.15 -29.84 -19.41
N ALA A 449 27.35 -29.88 -20.48
CA ALA A 449 26.13 -29.09 -20.58
C ALA A 449 24.98 -29.63 -19.73
N THR A 450 24.88 -30.96 -19.60
CA THR A 450 23.77 -31.64 -18.93
C THR A 450 23.59 -31.25 -17.45
N PRO A 451 24.65 -31.24 -16.60
CA PRO A 451 24.53 -30.80 -15.21
C PRO A 451 24.09 -29.33 -15.10
N VAL A 452 24.60 -28.45 -15.96
CA VAL A 452 24.23 -27.03 -15.92
C VAL A 452 22.77 -26.83 -16.31
N GLN A 453 22.31 -27.54 -17.36
CA GLN A 453 20.94 -27.44 -17.84
C GLN A 453 19.93 -27.88 -16.78
N PHE A 454 20.15 -29.02 -16.11
CA PHE A 454 19.19 -29.56 -15.16
C PHE A 454 19.39 -29.06 -13.72
N LEU A 455 20.63 -29.03 -13.21
CA LEU A 455 20.90 -28.62 -11.82
C LEU A 455 21.03 -27.10 -11.70
N GLY A 456 21.78 -26.48 -12.61
CA GLY A 456 21.93 -25.02 -12.68
C GLY A 456 20.64 -24.33 -13.11
N GLY A 457 19.93 -24.91 -14.09
CA GLY A 457 18.64 -24.43 -14.59
C GLY A 457 17.45 -24.70 -13.68
N TYR A 458 17.55 -25.60 -12.68
CA TYR A 458 16.43 -25.99 -11.82
C TYR A 458 15.63 -24.82 -11.21
N PRO A 459 16.27 -23.77 -10.64
CA PRO A 459 15.54 -22.64 -10.08
C PRO A 459 14.70 -21.90 -11.13
N PHE A 460 15.19 -21.82 -12.36
CA PHE A 460 14.53 -21.14 -13.47
C PHE A 460 13.33 -21.96 -13.98
N TYR A 461 13.48 -23.28 -14.10
CA TYR A 461 12.36 -24.18 -14.46
C TYR A 461 11.18 -24.06 -13.50
N VAL A 462 11.43 -24.05 -12.18
CA VAL A 462 10.36 -23.95 -11.18
C VAL A 462 9.60 -22.63 -11.30
N VAL A 463 10.30 -21.51 -11.53
CA VAL A 463 9.66 -20.20 -11.67
C VAL A 463 8.91 -20.09 -12.99
N ALA A 464 9.51 -20.53 -14.10
CA ALA A 464 8.89 -20.53 -15.42
C ALA A 464 7.60 -21.37 -15.44
N TRP A 465 7.63 -22.57 -14.84
CA TRP A 465 6.46 -23.45 -14.76
C TRP A 465 5.32 -22.83 -13.94
N LYS A 466 5.64 -22.20 -12.81
CA LYS A 466 4.65 -21.47 -12.00
C LYS A 466 4.02 -20.32 -12.80
N ALA A 467 4.82 -19.53 -13.52
CA ALA A 467 4.33 -18.43 -14.34
C ALA A 467 3.35 -18.92 -15.43
N LEU A 468 3.74 -19.96 -16.16
CA LEU A 468 2.89 -20.58 -17.19
C LEU A 468 1.57 -21.11 -16.62
N LYS A 469 1.58 -21.74 -15.44
CA LYS A 469 0.36 -22.22 -14.78
C LYS A 469 -0.62 -21.08 -14.46
N HIS A 470 -0.11 -19.88 -14.19
CA HIS A 470 -0.93 -18.70 -13.94
C HIS A 470 -1.34 -17.95 -15.21
N GLY A 471 -1.01 -18.46 -16.40
CA GLY A 471 -1.36 -17.84 -17.68
C GLY A 471 -0.56 -16.58 -17.99
N ASN A 472 0.61 -16.40 -17.35
CA ASN A 472 1.50 -15.26 -17.62
C ASN A 472 2.87 -15.74 -18.11
N ALA A 473 3.46 -15.03 -19.07
CA ALA A 473 4.82 -15.31 -19.54
C ALA A 473 5.79 -14.31 -18.88
N ASN A 474 6.81 -14.84 -18.19
CA ASN A 474 7.85 -14.04 -17.55
C ASN A 474 9.18 -14.18 -18.29
N MET A 475 10.19 -13.35 -17.97
CA MET A 475 11.55 -13.45 -18.51
C MET A 475 12.14 -14.86 -18.35
N ASP A 476 11.86 -15.52 -17.22
CA ASP A 476 12.29 -16.91 -16.96
C ASP A 476 11.70 -17.92 -17.95
N VAL A 477 10.49 -17.68 -18.47
CA VAL A 477 9.86 -18.55 -19.46
C VAL A 477 10.62 -18.49 -20.78
N LEU A 478 11.02 -17.29 -21.22
CA LEU A 478 11.82 -17.11 -22.44
C LEU A 478 13.15 -17.85 -22.34
N ILE A 479 13.85 -17.62 -21.22
CA ILE A 479 15.17 -18.20 -20.96
C ILE A 479 15.07 -19.72 -20.98
N MET A 480 14.07 -20.27 -20.28
CA MET A 480 13.93 -21.72 -20.22
C MET A 480 13.54 -22.34 -21.56
N LEU A 481 12.65 -21.68 -22.31
CA LEU A 481 12.30 -22.14 -23.64
C LEU A 481 13.53 -22.18 -24.56
N ALA A 482 14.35 -21.13 -24.57
CA ALA A 482 15.55 -21.06 -25.41
C ALA A 482 16.59 -22.15 -25.05
N THR A 483 16.92 -22.31 -23.77
CA THR A 483 17.93 -23.28 -23.33
C THR A 483 17.44 -24.71 -23.48
N SER A 484 16.17 -25.00 -23.20
CA SER A 484 15.58 -26.32 -23.40
C SER A 484 15.52 -26.70 -24.88
N ILE A 485 15.14 -25.79 -25.78
CA ILE A 485 15.11 -26.07 -27.23
C ILE A 485 16.52 -26.34 -27.75
N ALA A 486 17.50 -25.49 -27.42
CA ALA A 486 18.88 -25.69 -27.85
C ALA A 486 19.44 -27.04 -27.38
N TYR A 487 19.20 -27.40 -26.12
CA TYR A 487 19.65 -28.67 -25.55
C TYR A 487 18.94 -29.88 -26.21
N ILE A 488 17.60 -29.86 -26.29
CA ILE A 488 16.82 -30.96 -26.87
C ILE A 488 17.17 -31.16 -28.34
N TYR A 489 17.27 -30.09 -29.14
CA TYR A 489 17.70 -30.16 -30.53
C TYR A 489 19.06 -30.83 -30.64
N SER A 490 20.04 -30.37 -29.86
CA SER A 490 21.40 -30.89 -29.88
C SER A 490 21.45 -32.38 -29.49
N THR A 491 20.66 -32.79 -28.50
CA THR A 491 20.54 -34.18 -28.09
C THR A 491 19.89 -35.04 -29.18
N ILE A 492 18.80 -34.58 -29.80
CA ILE A 492 18.13 -35.33 -30.87
C ILE A 492 19.07 -35.51 -32.07
N VAL A 493 19.74 -34.45 -32.50
CA VAL A 493 20.67 -34.51 -33.64
C VAL A 493 21.85 -35.44 -33.33
N LEU A 494 22.43 -35.36 -32.12
CA LEU A 494 23.52 -36.24 -31.69
C LEU A 494 23.09 -37.72 -31.69
N ILE A 495 21.88 -38.01 -31.20
CA ILE A 495 21.33 -39.38 -31.18
C ILE A 495 21.05 -39.85 -32.61
N ALA A 496 20.47 -39.01 -33.45
CA ALA A 496 20.15 -39.34 -34.83
C ALA A 496 21.40 -39.66 -35.65
N THR A 497 22.45 -38.83 -35.59
CA THR A 497 23.71 -39.08 -36.32
C THR A 497 24.46 -40.28 -35.78
N PHE A 498 24.34 -40.57 -34.48
CA PHE A 498 24.90 -41.79 -33.88
C PHE A 498 24.23 -43.06 -34.45
N PHE A 499 22.90 -43.05 -34.62
CA PHE A 499 22.19 -44.17 -35.23
C PHE A 499 22.42 -44.28 -36.74
N LEU A 500 22.54 -43.15 -37.44
CA LEU A 500 22.77 -43.11 -38.89
C LEU A 500 24.24 -43.35 -39.29
N GLN A 501 25.16 -43.38 -38.32
CA GLN A 501 26.60 -43.62 -38.52
C GLN A 501 27.22 -42.71 -39.59
N GLU A 502 26.82 -41.43 -39.62
CA GLU A 502 27.33 -40.47 -40.61
C GLU A 502 28.83 -40.20 -40.43
N ALA A 503 29.55 -40.01 -41.54
CA ALA A 503 31.00 -39.82 -41.52
C ALA A 503 31.46 -38.49 -40.89
N THR A 504 30.54 -37.52 -40.76
CA THR A 504 30.82 -36.19 -40.21
C THR A 504 30.00 -35.94 -38.96
N SER A 505 30.61 -35.33 -37.94
CA SER A 505 29.91 -34.95 -36.72
C SER A 505 28.94 -33.79 -36.98
N PRO A 506 27.72 -33.82 -36.43
CA PRO A 506 26.77 -32.73 -36.58
C PRO A 506 27.20 -31.49 -35.81
N LYS A 507 26.74 -30.33 -36.27
CA LYS A 507 26.81 -29.08 -35.52
C LYS A 507 25.76 -29.10 -34.42
N THR A 508 26.21 -29.05 -33.17
CA THR A 508 25.35 -29.01 -31.98
C THR A 508 25.43 -27.64 -31.31
N PHE A 509 24.47 -27.35 -30.43
CA PHE A 509 24.36 -26.10 -29.66
C PHE A 509 24.48 -26.35 -28.14
N PHE A 510 25.32 -27.32 -27.73
CA PHE A 510 25.48 -27.69 -26.32
C PHE A 510 26.18 -26.61 -25.47
N GLU A 511 26.89 -25.68 -26.10
CA GLU A 511 27.53 -24.52 -25.47
C GLU A 511 26.53 -23.43 -25.05
N THR A 512 25.38 -23.35 -25.74
CA THR A 512 24.39 -22.28 -25.52
C THR A 512 23.76 -22.33 -24.12
N PRO A 513 23.26 -23.48 -23.59
CA PRO A 513 22.65 -23.53 -22.26
C PRO A 513 23.59 -23.16 -21.11
N PRO A 514 24.83 -23.70 -21.01
CA PRO A 514 25.75 -23.31 -19.95
C PRO A 514 26.10 -21.82 -19.95
N MET A 515 26.29 -21.24 -21.14
CA MET A 515 26.62 -19.83 -21.29
C MET A 515 25.44 -18.93 -20.85
N LEU A 516 24.23 -19.17 -21.36
CA LEU A 516 23.06 -18.37 -21.02
C LEU A 516 22.72 -18.45 -19.52
N ILE A 517 22.73 -19.65 -18.93
CA ILE A 517 22.44 -19.85 -17.50
C ILE A 517 23.50 -19.15 -16.64
N ALA A 518 24.78 -19.19 -17.02
CA ALA A 518 25.85 -18.48 -16.31
C ALA A 518 25.68 -16.96 -16.36
N PHE A 519 25.42 -16.37 -17.53
CA PHE A 519 25.26 -14.93 -17.68
C PHE A 519 24.02 -14.39 -16.96
N ILE A 520 22.89 -15.09 -17.06
CA ILE A 520 21.65 -14.65 -16.42
C ILE A 520 21.74 -14.81 -14.90
N SER A 521 22.33 -15.91 -14.41
CA SER A 521 22.55 -16.08 -12.97
C SER A 521 23.52 -15.05 -12.41
N LEU A 522 24.54 -14.63 -13.16
CA LEU A 522 25.38 -13.48 -12.82
C LEU A 522 24.55 -12.20 -12.72
N GLY A 523 23.73 -11.90 -13.72
CA GLY A 523 22.86 -10.71 -13.71
C GLY A 523 21.94 -10.66 -12.50
N ARG A 524 21.31 -11.79 -12.15
CA ARG A 524 20.46 -11.90 -10.95
C ARG A 524 21.25 -11.82 -9.66
N TRP A 525 22.44 -12.42 -9.60
CA TRP A 525 23.30 -12.29 -8.44
C TRP A 525 23.76 -10.83 -8.22
N LEU A 526 24.12 -10.12 -9.30
CA LEU A 526 24.45 -8.70 -9.26
C LEU A 526 23.23 -7.85 -8.87
N GLU A 527 22.03 -8.18 -9.36
CA GLU A 527 20.79 -7.51 -8.96
C GLU A 527 20.51 -7.69 -7.47
N SER A 528 20.63 -8.92 -6.94
CA SER A 528 20.48 -9.19 -5.50
C SER A 528 21.56 -8.52 -4.67
N ILE A 529 22.81 -8.46 -5.16
CA ILE A 529 23.89 -7.70 -4.50
C ILE A 529 23.56 -6.21 -4.51
N ALA A 530 23.08 -5.65 -5.62
CA ALA A 530 22.69 -4.25 -5.68
C ALA A 530 21.58 -3.96 -4.67
N LYS A 531 20.56 -4.83 -4.55
CA LYS A 531 19.50 -4.67 -3.55
C LYS A 531 20.02 -4.66 -2.11
N VAL A 532 21.04 -5.46 -1.79
CA VAL A 532 21.58 -5.59 -0.42
C VAL A 532 22.71 -4.61 -0.12
N SER A 533 23.54 -4.24 -1.11
CA SER A 533 24.55 -3.19 -0.97
C SER A 533 23.93 -1.84 -0.67
N TYR A 534 22.67 -1.61 -1.05
CA TYR A 534 21.89 -0.44 -0.62
C TYR A 534 21.46 -0.49 0.86
N LEU A 535 21.43 -1.67 1.48
CA LEU A 535 21.00 -1.87 2.87
C LEU A 535 22.17 -1.97 3.86
N PHE A 536 23.40 -2.24 3.39
CA PHE A 536 24.55 -2.56 4.24
C PHE A 536 25.48 -1.38 4.55
N ASP A 537 25.19 -0.18 4.07
CA ASP A 537 25.97 1.04 4.40
C ASP A 537 25.69 1.57 5.82
N SER A 538 24.90 0.83 6.64
CA SER A 538 24.50 1.25 7.99
C SER A 538 25.24 0.56 9.13
N THR A 539 26.30 -0.23 8.87
CA THR A 539 27.11 -0.84 9.93
C THR A 539 28.57 -0.90 9.52
N ASP A 540 29.33 0.15 9.86
CA ASP A 540 30.62 0.08 10.55
C ASP A 540 31.36 1.41 10.35
N GLU A 541 31.02 2.38 11.20
CA GLU A 541 31.91 3.49 11.50
C GLU A 541 33.03 2.94 12.40
N GLU A 542 34.07 2.41 11.77
CA GLU A 542 35.48 2.39 12.21
C GLU A 542 36.23 1.27 11.48
N MET A 543 36.85 1.59 10.33
CA MET A 543 38.25 1.25 10.00
C MET A 543 38.56 1.53 8.52
N ASN A 544 39.38 2.56 8.28
CA ASN A 544 40.22 2.82 7.10
C ASN A 544 39.69 2.36 5.72
N VAL A 545 39.07 3.26 4.96
CA VAL A 545 39.03 3.12 3.50
C VAL A 545 39.28 4.46 2.82
N SER A 546 40.51 4.62 2.31
CA SER A 546 40.74 5.39 1.10
C SER A 546 40.05 4.70 -0.07
N MET A 547 39.34 5.49 -0.88
CA MET A 547 38.91 5.14 -2.24
C MET A 547 37.73 4.16 -2.34
N ASN A 548 36.52 4.69 -2.24
CA ASN A 548 35.42 4.49 -3.20
C ASN A 548 34.17 5.24 -2.71
N GLU A 549 34.29 6.56 -2.63
CA GLU A 549 33.14 7.43 -2.46
C GLU A 549 32.80 7.97 -3.85
N ILE A 550 31.86 7.33 -4.52
CA ILE A 550 30.98 7.82 -5.60
C ILE A 550 30.24 6.57 -6.07
N VAL A 551 29.02 6.37 -5.56
CA VAL A 551 27.86 5.76 -6.23
C VAL A 551 26.81 5.48 -5.13
N ILE A 552 25.63 6.13 -5.28
CA ILE A 552 24.38 5.99 -4.50
C ILE A 552 24.21 6.97 -3.32
N GLN A 553 23.92 8.24 -3.62
CA GLN A 553 23.57 9.27 -2.60
C GLN A 553 22.06 9.50 -2.37
N HIS A 554 21.16 8.84 -3.11
CA HIS A 554 19.73 9.18 -3.04
C HIS A 554 18.86 8.27 -2.16
N HIS A 555 19.30 7.08 -1.76
CA HIS A 555 18.50 6.15 -0.93
C HIS A 555 19.09 5.82 0.46
N GLY A 556 20.34 6.20 0.76
CA GLY A 556 20.96 5.95 2.08
C GLY A 556 20.49 6.90 3.19
N LYS A 557 20.06 8.12 2.86
CA LYS A 557 19.61 9.11 3.86
C LYS A 557 18.26 8.75 4.50
N THR A 558 17.40 8.02 3.79
CA THR A 558 16.08 7.63 4.29
C THR A 558 16.11 6.36 5.14
N SER A 559 17.03 5.43 4.86
CA SER A 559 17.26 4.26 5.72
C SER A 559 17.93 4.67 7.04
N GLU A 560 18.84 5.63 7.01
CA GLU A 560 19.43 6.25 8.20
C GLU A 560 18.34 6.87 9.11
N ALA A 561 17.39 7.61 8.51
CA ALA A 561 16.27 8.19 9.25
C ALA A 561 15.37 7.11 9.88
N LEU A 562 15.12 6.00 9.18
CA LEU A 562 14.32 4.89 9.71
C LEU A 562 15.05 4.16 10.85
N ALA A 563 16.34 3.89 10.71
CA ALA A 563 17.17 3.32 11.79
C ALA A 563 17.17 4.23 13.03
N LYS A 564 17.21 5.55 12.82
CA LYS A 564 17.12 6.53 13.91
C LYS A 564 15.78 6.48 14.62
N LEU A 565 14.66 6.33 13.90
CA LEU A 565 13.33 6.13 14.48
C LEU A 565 13.24 4.82 15.28
N MET A 566 13.81 3.73 14.75
CA MET A 566 13.86 2.44 15.46
C MET A 566 14.67 2.53 16.75
N SER A 567 15.76 3.31 16.76
CA SER A 567 16.55 3.52 17.99
C SER A 567 15.74 4.20 19.10
N LEU A 568 14.64 4.88 18.78
CA LEU A 568 13.73 5.50 19.76
C LEU A 568 12.80 4.50 20.41
N GLN A 569 12.61 3.31 19.82
CA GLN A 569 11.82 2.28 20.48
C GLN A 569 12.53 1.80 21.75
N PRO A 570 11.86 1.88 22.91
CA PRO A 570 12.40 1.40 24.17
C PRO A 570 12.32 -0.13 24.23
N THR A 571 13.36 -0.76 24.77
CA THR A 571 13.43 -2.22 24.97
C THR A 571 12.77 -2.68 26.26
N GLU A 572 12.71 -1.80 27.27
CA GLU A 572 12.26 -2.11 28.62
C GLU A 572 11.22 -1.10 29.13
N ALA A 573 10.33 -1.57 29.99
CA ALA A 573 9.29 -0.79 30.66
C ALA A 573 9.23 -1.14 32.15
N THR A 574 9.03 -0.15 33.02
CA THR A 574 8.87 -0.39 34.47
C THR A 574 7.39 -0.44 34.83
N LEU A 575 6.87 -1.64 35.04
CA LEU A 575 5.50 -1.89 35.50
C LEU A 575 5.38 -1.61 37.00
N VAL A 576 4.32 -0.92 37.40
CA VAL A 576 4.02 -0.61 38.81
C VAL A 576 2.58 -0.95 39.16
N GLN A 577 2.36 -1.44 40.39
CA GLN A 577 1.01 -1.59 40.94
C GLN A 577 0.76 -0.50 41.98
N LEU A 578 -0.31 0.27 41.80
CA LEU A 578 -0.72 1.32 42.75
C LEU A 578 -1.60 0.75 43.86
N SER A 579 -1.44 1.28 45.07
CA SER A 579 -2.38 1.12 46.19
C SER A 579 -3.58 2.05 46.02
N GLU A 580 -4.65 1.85 46.82
CA GLU A 580 -5.81 2.75 46.85
C GLU A 580 -5.40 4.21 47.18
N ASN A 581 -4.33 4.37 47.95
CA ASN A 581 -3.73 5.67 48.29
C ASN A 581 -2.78 6.23 47.21
N LYS A 582 -2.75 5.66 46.00
CA LYS A 582 -1.86 6.07 44.88
C LYS A 582 -0.36 5.91 45.15
N GLU A 583 0.03 5.13 46.16
CA GLU A 583 1.43 4.75 46.42
C GLU A 583 1.82 3.49 45.64
N VAL A 584 3.10 3.38 45.27
CA VAL A 584 3.62 2.22 44.53
C VAL A 584 3.81 1.05 45.50
N LYS A 585 3.03 -0.03 45.34
CA LYS A 585 3.17 -1.26 46.14
C LYS A 585 4.41 -2.06 45.78
N TRP A 586 4.64 -2.24 44.48
CA TRP A 586 5.82 -2.89 43.93
C TRP A 586 6.07 -2.39 42.51
N GLN A 587 7.31 -2.59 42.04
CA GLN A 587 7.75 -2.26 40.69
C GLN A 587 8.53 -3.43 40.08
N LYS A 588 8.37 -3.69 38.79
CA LYS A 588 9.10 -4.74 38.04
C LYS A 588 9.46 -4.23 36.65
N VAL A 589 10.69 -4.47 36.22
CA VAL A 589 11.12 -4.21 34.85
C VAL A 589 10.67 -5.38 33.96
N ILE A 590 10.00 -5.07 32.86
CA ILE A 590 9.53 -6.00 31.84
C ILE A 590 9.99 -5.50 30.46
N SER A 591 10.02 -6.37 29.46
CA SER A 591 10.25 -5.93 28.08
C SER A 591 9.06 -5.10 27.57
N ALA A 592 9.34 -4.08 26.75
CA ALA A 592 8.31 -3.22 26.17
C ALA A 592 7.27 -4.00 25.34
N ASP A 593 7.68 -5.09 24.70
CA ASP A 593 6.80 -5.98 23.92
C ASP A 593 5.75 -6.72 24.78
N LEU A 594 5.99 -6.83 26.09
CA LEU A 594 5.12 -7.54 27.04
C LEU A 594 4.13 -6.61 27.76
N VAL A 595 4.15 -5.32 27.43
CA VAL A 595 3.25 -4.31 28.02
C VAL A 595 1.84 -4.50 27.48
N GLN A 596 0.86 -4.47 28.37
CA GLN A 596 -0.56 -4.62 28.04
C GLN A 596 -1.30 -3.27 28.12
N ARG A 597 -2.41 -3.14 27.39
CA ARG A 597 -3.31 -1.98 27.54
C ARG A 597 -3.82 -1.90 28.97
N GLY A 598 -3.81 -0.70 29.55
CA GLY A 598 -4.20 -0.47 30.93
C GLY A 598 -3.10 -0.73 31.98
N ASP A 599 -1.94 -1.26 31.59
CA ASP A 599 -0.79 -1.36 32.50
C ASP A 599 -0.38 0.03 33.00
N ILE A 600 0.01 0.08 34.27
CA ILE A 600 0.51 1.31 34.89
C ILE A 600 2.03 1.24 34.88
N LEU A 601 2.65 2.22 34.22
CA LEU A 601 4.09 2.26 33.99
C LEU A 601 4.70 3.48 34.66
N LYS A 602 5.86 3.29 35.28
CA LYS A 602 6.65 4.36 35.88
C LYS A 602 7.76 4.77 34.91
N VAL A 603 7.75 6.03 34.51
CA VAL A 603 8.76 6.63 33.64
C VAL A 603 9.61 7.57 34.49
N VAL A 604 10.91 7.29 34.56
CA VAL A 604 11.87 8.09 35.34
C VAL A 604 12.45 9.23 34.47
N PRO A 605 12.96 10.31 35.08
CA PRO A 605 13.76 11.32 34.40
C PRO A 605 14.86 10.70 33.54
N GLY A 606 15.02 11.17 32.30
CA GLY A 606 15.99 10.69 31.32
C GLY A 606 15.61 9.40 30.59
N SER A 607 14.54 8.70 30.99
CA SER A 607 14.10 7.47 30.32
C SER A 607 13.12 7.75 29.17
N LYS A 608 13.13 6.85 28.18
CA LYS A 608 12.16 6.85 27.07
C LYS A 608 10.80 6.35 27.57
N VAL A 609 9.75 6.97 27.05
CA VAL A 609 8.37 6.53 27.31
C VAL A 609 8.13 5.21 26.57
N PRO A 610 7.77 4.11 27.27
CA PRO A 610 7.70 2.77 26.70
C PRO A 610 6.65 2.60 25.60
N VAL A 611 5.47 3.15 25.83
CA VAL A 611 4.27 3.00 24.99
C VAL A 611 3.42 4.27 25.11
N ASP A 612 2.47 4.45 24.20
CA ASP A 612 1.54 5.57 24.27
C ASP A 612 0.63 5.41 25.50
N GLY A 613 0.36 6.53 26.17
CA GLY A 613 -0.38 6.47 27.42
C GLY A 613 -0.94 7.79 27.92
N LEU A 614 -1.62 7.70 29.07
CA LEU A 614 -2.21 8.82 29.79
C LEU A 614 -1.50 9.00 31.13
N VAL A 615 -1.06 10.21 31.45
CA VAL A 615 -0.45 10.50 32.77
C VAL A 615 -1.51 10.40 33.86
N LEU A 616 -1.27 9.55 34.86
CA LEU A 616 -2.10 9.44 36.07
C LEU A 616 -1.58 10.31 37.21
N ILE A 617 -0.26 10.27 37.44
CA ILE A 617 0.39 10.92 38.58
C ILE A 617 1.74 11.48 38.12
N GLY A 618 2.10 12.64 38.64
CA GLY A 618 3.37 13.31 38.36
C GLY A 618 3.20 14.53 37.46
N HIS A 619 4.28 15.30 37.40
CA HIS A 619 4.42 16.47 36.54
C HIS A 619 5.82 16.43 35.96
N SER A 620 5.95 16.53 34.64
CA SER A 620 7.24 16.54 33.96
C SER A 620 7.12 17.22 32.60
N THR A 621 8.25 17.59 32.03
CA THR A 621 8.40 17.97 30.63
C THR A 621 8.86 16.76 29.83
N ILE A 622 8.24 16.54 28.66
CA ILE A 622 8.61 15.47 27.74
C ILE A 622 9.13 16.08 26.46
N ASP A 623 10.28 15.57 26.02
CA ASP A 623 10.85 15.90 24.71
C ASP A 623 10.24 14.98 23.65
N GLU A 624 9.40 15.58 22.81
CA GLU A 624 8.71 14.94 21.69
C GLU A 624 9.35 15.33 20.33
N SER A 625 10.48 16.05 20.35
CA SER A 625 11.11 16.67 19.16
C SER A 625 11.42 15.70 18.03
N LEU A 626 11.81 14.46 18.35
CA LEU A 626 12.16 13.44 17.36
C LEU A 626 10.95 12.84 16.64
N ILE A 627 9.74 13.03 17.16
CA ILE A 627 8.49 12.48 16.58
C ILE A 627 7.62 13.60 16.02
N THR A 628 7.37 14.66 16.80
CA THR A 628 6.50 15.77 16.41
C THR A 628 7.24 16.87 15.66
N GLY A 629 8.57 16.93 15.78
CA GLY A 629 9.38 18.02 15.22
C GLY A 629 9.38 19.31 16.04
N GLU A 630 8.67 19.34 17.19
CA GLU A 630 8.66 20.52 18.05
C GLU A 630 9.90 20.58 18.94
N SER A 631 10.69 21.66 18.84
CA SER A 631 11.97 21.80 19.54
C SER A 631 11.86 22.03 21.06
N MET A 632 10.71 22.49 21.54
CA MET A 632 10.49 22.80 22.96
C MET A 632 9.78 21.63 23.66
N PRO A 633 10.32 21.11 24.77
CA PRO A 633 9.66 20.07 25.55
C PRO A 633 8.27 20.49 26.01
N THR A 634 7.30 19.60 25.88
CA THR A 634 5.91 19.85 26.23
C THR A 634 5.64 19.47 27.69
N GLU A 635 4.95 20.34 28.44
CA GLU A 635 4.56 20.05 29.83
C GLU A 635 3.45 19.00 29.87
N LYS A 636 3.63 17.97 30.70
CA LYS A 636 2.63 16.91 30.94
C LYS A 636 2.17 16.92 32.39
N LYS A 637 0.86 16.99 32.56
CA LYS A 637 0.13 17.00 33.84
C LYS A 637 -0.75 15.76 33.91
N PRO A 638 -1.31 15.39 35.08
CA PRO A 638 -2.29 14.31 35.16
C PRO A 638 -3.45 14.55 34.17
N GLY A 639 -3.73 13.56 33.33
CA GLY A 639 -4.70 13.64 32.23
C GLY A 639 -4.09 14.00 30.86
N SER A 640 -2.82 14.40 30.79
CA SER A 640 -2.13 14.62 29.50
C SER A 640 -1.78 13.30 28.82
N GLN A 641 -1.81 13.27 27.49
CA GLN A 641 -1.33 12.14 26.68
C GLN A 641 0.19 12.21 26.47
N VAL A 642 0.82 11.05 26.43
CA VAL A 642 2.26 10.86 26.17
C VAL A 642 2.46 9.90 25.01
N ILE A 643 3.47 10.18 24.19
CA ILE A 643 3.81 9.39 23.02
C ILE A 643 5.00 8.46 23.35
N GLY A 644 4.92 7.21 22.91
CA GLY A 644 5.98 6.22 23.04
C GLY A 644 7.21 6.60 22.20
N GLY A 645 8.39 6.44 22.78
CA GLY A 645 9.67 6.85 22.19
C GLY A 645 10.12 8.26 22.56
N SER A 646 9.24 9.11 23.09
CA SER A 646 9.59 10.42 23.63
C SER A 646 10.44 10.30 24.91
N ILE A 647 11.22 11.33 25.23
CA ILE A 647 12.16 11.30 26.36
C ILE A 647 11.61 12.14 27.51
N ASN A 648 11.45 11.53 28.67
CA ASN A 648 11.01 12.23 29.86
C ASN A 648 12.18 13.00 30.50
N GLN A 649 12.00 14.28 30.88
CA GLN A 649 13.10 15.11 31.40
C GLN A 649 13.06 15.32 32.92
N ASN A 650 12.16 16.14 33.44
CA ASN A 650 12.36 16.79 34.75
C ASN A 650 11.64 16.14 35.96
N GLY A 651 10.75 15.17 35.74
CA GLY A 651 9.96 14.55 36.82
C GLY A 651 9.60 13.09 36.56
N VAL A 652 9.24 12.36 37.63
CA VAL A 652 8.73 10.99 37.51
C VAL A 652 7.27 11.05 37.08
N LEU A 653 6.93 10.29 36.04
CA LEU A 653 5.56 10.13 35.58
C LEU A 653 5.08 8.71 35.82
N ILE A 654 3.85 8.58 36.27
CA ILE A 654 3.12 7.32 36.31
C ILE A 654 2.05 7.41 35.24
N ILE A 655 2.18 6.59 34.20
CA ILE A 655 1.33 6.61 33.01
C ILE A 655 0.52 5.33 32.93
N LYS A 656 -0.69 5.41 32.36
CA LYS A 656 -1.52 4.26 32.00
C LYS A 656 -1.38 4.01 30.50
N ALA A 657 -0.96 2.81 30.11
CA ALA A 657 -0.83 2.43 28.71
C ALA A 657 -2.19 2.47 27.99
N THR A 658 -2.26 3.17 26.87
CA THR A 658 -3.46 3.26 26.01
C THR A 658 -3.28 2.44 24.74
N HIS A 659 -2.18 2.63 24.01
CA HIS A 659 -1.83 1.86 22.81
C HIS A 659 -0.45 1.21 22.99
N VAL A 660 -0.30 -0.03 22.52
CA VAL A 660 0.90 -0.85 22.75
C VAL A 660 1.35 -1.56 21.47
N GLY A 661 2.64 -1.93 21.39
CA GLY A 661 3.19 -2.69 20.27
C GLY A 661 3.04 -1.99 18.92
N LYS A 662 2.38 -2.67 17.96
CA LYS A 662 2.16 -2.15 16.59
C LYS A 662 1.19 -0.96 16.53
N GLU A 663 0.41 -0.73 17.58
CA GLU A 663 -0.60 0.34 17.62
C GLU A 663 -0.05 1.67 18.15
N THR A 664 1.19 1.72 18.62
CA THR A 664 1.80 2.98 19.07
C THR A 664 2.02 3.93 17.89
N ALA A 665 1.96 5.24 18.14
CA ALA A 665 2.17 6.27 17.13
C ALA A 665 3.51 6.08 16.40
N LEU A 666 4.60 5.78 17.14
CA LEU A 666 5.91 5.51 16.55
C LEU A 666 5.89 4.29 15.61
N SER A 667 5.26 3.18 16.03
CA SER A 667 5.14 1.97 15.18
C SER A 667 4.30 2.23 13.94
N GLN A 668 3.25 3.05 14.04
CA GLN A 668 2.44 3.47 12.88
C GLN A 668 3.24 4.34 11.91
N ILE A 669 4.05 5.28 12.42
CA ILE A 669 4.95 6.10 11.58
C ILE A 669 5.95 5.20 10.86
N VAL A 670 6.63 4.29 11.58
CA VAL A 670 7.60 3.35 10.99
C VAL A 670 6.92 2.52 9.88
N LYS A 671 5.73 1.97 10.16
CA LYS A 671 4.98 1.20 9.18
C LYS A 671 4.61 2.02 7.94
N LEU A 672 4.11 3.25 8.11
CA LEU A 672 3.76 4.12 7.00
C LEU A 672 4.97 4.48 6.13
N VAL A 673 6.13 4.71 6.76
CA VAL A 673 7.37 4.98 6.04
C VAL A 673 7.86 3.72 5.31
N GLU A 674 7.78 2.54 5.93
CA GLU A 674 8.15 1.27 5.33
C GLU A 674 7.24 0.92 4.14
N ASP A 675 5.92 1.06 4.29
CA ASP A 675 4.92 0.81 3.25
C ASP A 675 5.11 1.77 2.05
N ALA A 676 5.47 3.03 2.32
CA ALA A 676 5.81 3.99 1.26
C ALA A 676 7.11 3.61 0.52
N GLN A 677 8.07 2.99 1.21
CA GLN A 677 9.35 2.56 0.64
C GLN A 677 9.27 1.21 -0.11
N THR A 678 8.34 0.32 0.24
CA THR A 678 8.22 -1.02 -0.37
C THR A 678 7.52 -1.05 -1.73
N SER A 679 7.30 0.11 -2.36
CA SER A 679 6.84 0.13 -3.76
C SER A 679 7.88 -0.56 -4.67
N LYS A 680 7.49 -1.70 -5.24
CA LYS A 680 8.35 -2.50 -6.14
C LYS A 680 8.97 -1.59 -7.20
N ALA A 681 10.26 -1.78 -7.49
CA ALA A 681 10.95 -1.01 -8.52
C ALA A 681 10.16 -1.06 -9.86
N PRO A 682 9.72 0.09 -10.40
CA PRO A 682 8.86 0.15 -11.58
C PRO A 682 9.51 -0.47 -12.82
N ILE A 683 10.83 -0.58 -12.85
CA ILE A 683 11.60 -1.14 -13.96
C ILE A 683 11.42 -2.66 -14.11
N GLN A 684 11.27 -3.41 -13.01
CA GLN A 684 11.09 -4.87 -13.07
C GLN A 684 9.71 -5.22 -13.64
N GLN A 685 8.68 -4.45 -13.27
CA GLN A 685 7.33 -4.62 -13.81
C GLN A 685 7.27 -4.33 -15.31
N LEU A 686 8.06 -3.36 -15.79
CA LEU A 686 8.18 -3.10 -17.22
C LEU A 686 8.84 -4.27 -17.95
N ALA A 687 9.93 -4.82 -17.42
CA ALA A 687 10.62 -5.96 -18.01
C ALA A 687 9.71 -7.20 -18.09
N ASP A 688 8.99 -7.51 -17.03
CA ASP A 688 8.04 -8.62 -16.99
C ASP A 688 6.88 -8.41 -17.97
N LYS A 689 6.38 -7.17 -18.11
CA LYS A 689 5.33 -6.83 -19.08
C LYS A 689 5.81 -6.97 -20.52
N VAL A 690 7.04 -6.54 -20.82
CA VAL A 690 7.64 -6.71 -22.15
C VAL A 690 7.84 -8.19 -22.45
N ALA A 691 8.35 -8.98 -21.48
CA ALA A 691 8.50 -10.42 -21.63
C ALA A 691 7.16 -11.13 -21.89
N GLY A 692 6.08 -10.68 -21.24
CA GLY A 692 4.72 -11.19 -21.43
C GLY A 692 4.22 -11.12 -22.86
N TYR A 693 4.54 -10.06 -23.60
CA TYR A 693 4.21 -9.92 -25.03
C TYR A 693 5.27 -10.54 -25.95
N PHE A 694 6.55 -10.45 -25.57
CA PHE A 694 7.66 -10.87 -26.40
C PHE A 694 7.73 -12.40 -26.57
N VAL A 695 7.50 -13.17 -25.50
CA VAL A 695 7.52 -14.64 -25.56
C VAL A 695 6.52 -15.22 -26.57
N PRO A 696 5.21 -14.91 -26.51
CA PRO A 696 4.25 -15.43 -27.48
C PRO A 696 4.52 -14.91 -28.89
N PHE A 697 5.02 -13.67 -29.03
CA PHE A 697 5.41 -13.12 -30.33
C PHE A 697 6.55 -13.91 -30.98
N VAL A 698 7.62 -14.23 -30.24
CA VAL A 698 8.73 -15.05 -30.77
C VAL A 698 8.23 -16.43 -31.18
N CYS A 699 7.40 -17.08 -30.35
CA CYS A 699 6.83 -18.38 -30.69
C CYS A 699 5.97 -18.32 -31.97
N LEU A 700 5.16 -17.26 -32.12
CA LEU A 700 4.35 -17.03 -33.32
C LEU A 700 5.24 -16.87 -34.56
N VAL A 701 6.27 -16.02 -34.48
CA VAL A 701 7.21 -15.80 -35.59
C VAL A 701 7.92 -17.10 -35.96
N SER A 702 8.40 -17.87 -34.98
CA SER A 702 9.04 -19.17 -35.22
C SER A 702 8.12 -20.15 -35.96
N LEU A 703 6.85 -20.24 -35.55
CA LEU A 703 5.85 -21.07 -36.25
C LEU A 703 5.59 -20.56 -37.66
N VAL A 704 5.44 -19.25 -37.85
CA VAL A 704 5.22 -18.66 -39.17
C VAL A 704 6.39 -18.94 -40.11
N THR A 705 7.64 -18.80 -39.65
CA THR A 705 8.82 -19.17 -40.45
C THR A 705 8.81 -20.64 -40.83
N LEU A 706 8.49 -21.54 -39.89
CA LEU A 706 8.40 -22.97 -40.16
C LEU A 706 7.33 -23.27 -41.22
N PHE A 707 6.14 -22.68 -41.10
CA PHE A 707 5.08 -22.84 -42.10
C PHE A 707 5.47 -22.30 -43.48
N ILE A 708 6.13 -21.14 -43.53
CA ILE A 708 6.61 -20.54 -44.79
C ILE A 708 7.61 -21.46 -45.47
N TRP A 709 8.62 -21.98 -44.74
CA TRP A 709 9.63 -22.87 -45.30
C TRP A 709 9.05 -24.20 -45.76
N ILE A 710 8.15 -24.81 -44.99
CA ILE A 710 7.43 -26.02 -45.41
C ILE A 710 6.64 -25.75 -46.70
N THR A 711 5.92 -24.62 -46.78
CA THR A 711 5.11 -24.28 -47.97
C THR A 711 5.98 -24.05 -49.20
N ILE A 712 7.11 -23.32 -49.05
CA ILE A 712 8.08 -23.12 -50.14
C ILE A 712 8.64 -24.47 -50.60
N GLY A 713 8.99 -25.36 -49.67
CA GLY A 713 9.51 -26.69 -49.99
C GLY A 713 8.54 -27.57 -50.76
N TYR A 714 7.23 -27.46 -50.49
CA TYR A 714 6.20 -28.15 -51.27
C TYR A 714 5.94 -27.53 -52.64
N ILE A 715 6.20 -26.23 -52.83
CA ILE A 715 6.03 -25.54 -54.12
C ILE A 715 7.22 -25.83 -55.04
N ASP A 716 8.45 -25.69 -54.53
CA ASP A 716 9.66 -25.91 -55.31
C ASP A 716 10.82 -26.36 -54.41
N ILE A 717 11.16 -27.65 -54.49
CA ILE A 717 12.23 -28.29 -53.72
C ILE A 717 13.62 -27.79 -54.12
N THR A 718 13.78 -27.28 -55.35
CA THR A 718 15.06 -26.79 -55.87
C THR A 718 15.51 -25.48 -55.23
N ILE A 719 14.57 -24.75 -54.60
CA ILE A 719 14.85 -23.54 -53.82
C ILE A 719 15.53 -23.90 -52.49
N ILE A 720 15.20 -25.06 -51.92
CA ILE A 720 15.72 -25.53 -50.63
C ILE A 720 17.05 -26.26 -50.81
N ASP A 721 17.13 -27.17 -51.78
CA ASP A 721 18.37 -27.85 -52.14
C ASP A 721 18.62 -27.72 -53.66
N PRO A 722 19.53 -26.81 -54.09
CA PRO A 722 19.85 -26.63 -55.50
C PRO A 722 20.56 -27.84 -56.12
N ASN A 723 21.01 -28.81 -55.31
CA ASN A 723 21.63 -30.06 -55.75
C ASN A 723 20.69 -31.27 -55.65
N TYR A 724 19.36 -31.07 -55.58
CA TYR A 724 18.37 -32.15 -55.55
C TYR A 724 18.42 -32.99 -56.84
N ASN A 725 19.31 -33.97 -56.89
CA ASN A 725 19.45 -34.99 -57.92
C ASN A 725 19.66 -36.35 -57.24
N GLU A 726 18.66 -37.22 -57.37
CA GLU A 726 18.72 -38.69 -57.16
C GLU A 726 19.48 -39.24 -55.94
N THR A 727 19.50 -38.55 -54.80
CA THR A 727 19.69 -39.26 -53.52
C THR A 727 18.32 -39.80 -53.12
N GLY A 728 18.21 -41.11 -52.89
CA GLY A 728 16.94 -41.86 -52.75
C GLY A 728 16.02 -41.47 -51.58
N TYR A 729 16.08 -40.23 -51.09
CA TYR A 729 15.19 -39.64 -50.11
C TYR A 729 13.89 -39.19 -50.77
N SER A 730 12.80 -39.41 -50.05
CA SER A 730 11.49 -38.98 -50.48
C SER A 730 11.35 -37.45 -50.39
N HIS A 731 10.49 -36.86 -51.23
CA HIS A 731 10.25 -35.41 -51.23
C HIS A 731 9.83 -34.88 -49.85
N HIS A 732 9.10 -35.69 -49.07
CA HIS A 732 8.68 -35.31 -47.73
C HIS A 732 9.85 -35.30 -46.72
N GLU A 733 10.76 -36.28 -46.79
CA GLU A 733 11.94 -36.32 -45.92
C GLU A 733 12.82 -35.09 -46.11
N VAL A 734 13.07 -34.68 -47.35
CA VAL A 734 13.90 -33.51 -47.65
C VAL A 734 13.24 -32.21 -47.16
N ILE A 735 11.92 -32.05 -47.36
CA ILE A 735 11.21 -30.86 -46.89
C ILE A 735 11.25 -30.74 -45.36
N PHE A 736 11.07 -31.84 -44.63
CA PHE A 736 11.13 -31.85 -43.16
C PHE A 736 12.55 -31.78 -42.59
N GLN A 737 13.57 -32.13 -43.38
CA GLN A 737 14.97 -32.03 -42.95
C GLN A 737 15.48 -30.59 -43.01
N PHE A 738 14.98 -29.78 -43.96
CA PHE A 738 15.45 -28.41 -44.18
C PHE A 738 14.46 -27.31 -43.76
N GLY A 739 13.17 -27.63 -43.58
CA GLY A 739 12.13 -26.71 -43.10
C GLY A 739 11.74 -26.97 -41.65
#